data_AF-A0A1G1BV43-F1
#
_entry.id   AF-A0A1G1BV43-F1
#
_cell.length_a   1.000
_cell.length_b   1.000
_cell.length_c   1.000
_cell.angle_alpha   90.00
_cell.angle_beta   90.00
_cell.angle_gamma   90.00
#
_symmetry.space_group_name_H-M   'P 1'
#
loop_
_entity.id
_entity.type
_entity.pdbx_description
1 polymer ?
#
loop_
_entity_poly.entity_id
_entity_poly.type
_entity_poly.pdbx_seq_one_letter_code
_entity_poly.pdbx_strand_id
1 'polypeptide(L)'
;MNRNVVALWLLRRAPILALACLSFAASRGLADDAADIDARFRAAIAAWNAGSAHYPTTEPYLTTFMTFFSNSYLDNGDTKADQRTKTPNDWADAQGAQIDYSTIFPLTVTGDTATGVVNWTTMPAEAQYFHKEGGVWYLYGNQRQYEVRVVTVRLSNHVQGPNDILVQLEVEDPLNTVTGVDVEGQGIATSIALNHSTGGDSPSWVSWGTNEQQTDKSPSFPNASRPAVGTPYTFTIHTTTRGTLVYTQPIAGYLDTFVTNLSPVDGGVVTTATPTFSWTGLGEGYTYSVNCNMWNTDGTYDTSVIYGGAALAPDTQYQYQVEAWSDAISSASRVTAYFTYTTNNKYIAMTGAERLYTEGDGAVVVDSGLVLTNNSGLNVGGASVWISANYVNGQDVLGFNNQNGITGSFSSSTGTLTLTGTASTAAYETALRSVTFNTGDNPLSLTRFVAFQFKNTSDAQSAVGWRLIQVTPVNDAPTLTTIADLAGALQDTDLTITYETLFAASNAADPEDQAISFRIEAVSTGTLKKGGSAVTPGSTLLSSGEELVWRPASGATGLLNAFTVKAWDGQAASTTARQVKVNVAVPAEIEVKQGLTTLVDGSTTPVSFGTTVQFGSAAVELTFTINNLGTGTLTVGNVTLENHQGFAVSAQPAGSVGPSSSTTFKLQMLTGALGNMAADVSLTNNDSDENPFNFKVSGTIVGSGDGDFNGLDDAWENLYFGGTGVDPNADPDGDGWNNLQEFQRGTNPTVYILPLMQGWNLIALARVPLNRSVDTVLGSYIRGPAWVWQNGGFVKATELEPLRGYWVYAPADVDVPIDLP
;
A
#
# COMPACT_ATOMS: atom_id res chain seq x y z
N MET A 1 38.64 -11.43 -34.19
CA MET A 1 39.69 -10.60 -33.56
C MET A 1 39.58 -10.70 -32.04
N ASN A 2 40.57 -11.35 -31.44
CA ASN A 2 41.02 -11.45 -30.05
C ASN A 2 40.08 -11.26 -28.84
N ARG A 3 39.80 -12.40 -28.19
CA ARG A 3 39.40 -12.59 -26.79
C ARG A 3 40.51 -12.36 -25.75
N ASN A 4 41.68 -11.84 -26.13
CA ASN A 4 42.87 -11.76 -25.27
C ASN A 4 43.26 -10.34 -24.79
N VAL A 5 42.40 -9.32 -24.95
CA VAL A 5 42.71 -7.95 -24.48
C VAL A 5 41.99 -7.57 -23.19
N VAL A 6 40.95 -8.31 -22.77
CA VAL A 6 40.24 -8.02 -21.50
C VAL A 6 40.86 -8.75 -20.30
N ALA A 7 41.57 -9.85 -20.52
CA ALA A 7 42.20 -10.63 -19.46
C ALA A 7 43.47 -9.99 -18.86
N LEU A 8 44.09 -9.02 -19.55
CA LEU A 8 45.30 -8.35 -19.07
C LEU A 8 45.03 -7.04 -18.29
N TRP A 9 43.77 -6.57 -18.26
CA TRP A 9 43.40 -5.34 -17.55
C TRP A 9 42.83 -5.59 -16.14
N LEU A 10 42.54 -6.85 -15.78
CA LEU A 10 41.97 -7.23 -14.48
C LEU A 10 42.99 -7.77 -13.46
N LEU A 11 44.26 -7.96 -13.83
CA LEU A 11 45.27 -8.60 -12.98
C LEU A 11 46.24 -7.65 -12.26
N ARG A 12 45.90 -6.36 -12.08
CA ARG A 12 46.77 -5.38 -11.37
C ARG A 12 46.13 -4.61 -10.20
N ARG A 13 45.00 -5.07 -9.62
CA ARG A 13 44.41 -4.46 -8.40
C ARG A 13 43.95 -5.46 -7.34
N ALA A 14 44.75 -6.51 -7.11
CA ALA A 14 44.39 -7.63 -6.24
C ALA A 14 44.65 -7.52 -4.70
N PRO A 15 45.08 -6.42 -4.04
CA PRO A 15 45.18 -6.44 -2.56
C PRO A 15 44.03 -5.76 -1.80
N ILE A 16 43.15 -4.97 -2.43
CA ILE A 16 42.17 -4.14 -1.70
C ILE A 16 40.76 -4.78 -1.61
N LEU A 17 40.39 -5.66 -2.55
CA LEU A 17 39.09 -6.35 -2.53
C LEU A 17 39.02 -7.56 -1.58
N ALA A 18 40.16 -8.13 -1.19
CA ALA A 18 40.17 -9.27 -0.25
C ALA A 18 39.79 -8.84 1.18
N LEU A 19 40.25 -7.68 1.67
CA LEU A 19 39.89 -7.17 3.00
C LEU A 19 38.42 -6.73 3.11
N ALA A 20 37.84 -6.20 2.03
CA ALA A 20 36.43 -5.82 1.99
C ALA A 20 35.50 -7.05 1.96
N CYS A 21 35.85 -8.13 1.23
CA CYS A 21 35.08 -9.38 1.26
C CYS A 21 35.19 -10.13 2.60
N LEU A 22 36.35 -10.10 3.27
CA LEU A 22 36.53 -10.73 4.59
C LEU A 22 35.74 -10.02 5.70
N SER A 23 35.67 -8.69 5.69
CA SER A 23 34.85 -7.91 6.64
C SER A 23 33.35 -8.03 6.36
N PHE A 24 32.95 -8.11 5.07
CA PHE A 24 31.56 -8.32 4.68
C PHE A 24 31.07 -9.75 5.00
N ALA A 25 31.91 -10.77 4.81
CA ALA A 25 31.61 -12.16 5.17
C ALA A 25 31.53 -12.36 6.70
N ALA A 26 32.39 -11.69 7.48
CA ALA A 26 32.32 -11.70 8.94
C ALA A 26 31.02 -11.03 9.45
N SER A 27 30.61 -9.90 8.85
CA SER A 27 29.34 -9.23 9.19
C SER A 27 28.09 -10.04 8.81
N ARG A 28 28.15 -10.81 7.71
CA ARG A 28 27.09 -11.76 7.34
C ARG A 28 27.03 -12.96 8.28
N GLY A 29 28.17 -13.56 8.63
CA GLY A 29 28.21 -14.68 9.57
C GLY A 29 27.67 -14.32 10.96
N LEU A 30 27.94 -13.11 11.45
CA LEU A 30 27.36 -12.61 12.70
C LEU A 30 25.85 -12.36 12.62
N ALA A 31 25.35 -11.89 11.46
CA ALA A 31 23.92 -11.72 11.22
C ALA A 31 23.19 -13.06 11.10
N ASP A 32 23.82 -14.05 10.46
CA ASP A 32 23.31 -15.42 10.32
C ASP A 32 23.24 -16.13 11.69
N ASP A 33 24.25 -15.94 12.55
CA ASP A 33 24.28 -16.47 13.91
C ASP A 33 23.20 -15.84 14.81
N ALA A 34 22.98 -14.53 14.68
CA ALA A 34 21.91 -13.86 15.41
C ALA A 34 20.52 -14.32 14.98
N ALA A 35 20.32 -14.56 13.68
CA ALA A 35 19.09 -15.09 13.13
C ALA A 35 18.82 -16.54 13.58
N ASP A 36 19.84 -17.40 13.67
CA ASP A 36 19.68 -18.79 14.17
C ASP A 36 19.32 -18.83 15.66
N ILE A 37 20.01 -18.04 16.49
CA ILE A 37 19.70 -17.93 17.93
C ILE A 37 18.26 -17.48 18.15
N ASP A 38 17.85 -16.41 17.44
CA ASP A 38 16.49 -15.88 17.52
C ASP A 38 15.45 -16.91 17.05
N ALA A 39 15.63 -17.53 15.88
CA ALA A 39 14.73 -18.54 15.34
C ALA A 39 14.52 -19.72 16.31
N ARG A 40 15.60 -20.19 16.94
CA ARG A 40 15.57 -21.28 17.91
C ARG A 40 14.91 -20.88 19.22
N PHE A 41 15.14 -19.66 19.69
CA PHE A 41 14.46 -19.14 20.87
C PHE A 41 12.95 -19.04 20.63
N ARG A 42 12.51 -18.56 19.45
CA ARG A 42 11.06 -18.54 19.11
C ARG A 42 10.47 -19.95 19.14
N ALA A 43 11.18 -20.93 18.59
CA ALA A 43 10.73 -22.31 18.57
C ALA A 43 10.61 -22.90 19.99
N ALA A 44 11.54 -22.55 20.90
CA ALA A 44 11.47 -22.94 22.30
C ALA A 44 10.25 -22.32 23.00
N ILE A 45 10.00 -21.01 22.84
CA ILE A 45 8.83 -20.34 23.45
C ILE A 45 7.50 -20.91 22.92
N ALA A 46 7.43 -21.17 21.61
CA ALA A 46 6.26 -21.82 21.01
C ALA A 46 6.01 -23.22 21.60
N ALA A 47 7.07 -24.01 21.83
CA ALA A 47 6.97 -25.31 22.48
C ALA A 47 6.55 -25.19 23.96
N TRP A 48 7.03 -24.18 24.68
CA TRP A 48 6.60 -23.91 26.07
C TRP A 48 5.11 -23.56 26.14
N ASN A 49 4.64 -22.64 25.29
CA ASN A 49 3.24 -22.23 25.24
C ASN A 49 2.32 -23.39 24.84
N ALA A 50 2.75 -24.22 23.88
CA ALA A 50 2.02 -25.43 23.50
C ALA A 50 1.97 -26.45 24.64
N GLY A 51 3.07 -26.65 25.37
CA GLY A 51 3.11 -27.53 26.55
C GLY A 51 2.16 -27.09 27.67
N SER A 52 2.14 -25.80 27.99
CA SER A 52 1.23 -25.19 28.97
C SER A 52 -0.24 -25.39 28.58
N ALA A 53 -0.59 -25.13 27.32
CA ALA A 53 -1.97 -25.26 26.81
C ALA A 53 -2.48 -26.71 26.73
N HIS A 54 -1.58 -27.70 26.64
CA HIS A 54 -1.91 -29.13 26.48
C HIS A 54 -1.59 -29.97 27.72
N TYR A 55 -1.33 -29.36 28.86
CA TYR A 55 -1.10 -30.07 30.12
C TYR A 55 -2.32 -30.93 30.50
N PRO A 56 -2.17 -32.19 30.93
CA PRO A 56 -0.93 -32.89 31.32
C PRO A 56 -0.21 -33.68 30.21
N THR A 57 -0.69 -33.69 28.97
CA THR A 57 -0.07 -34.42 27.85
C THR A 57 1.04 -33.61 27.17
N THR A 58 2.23 -33.59 27.77
CA THR A 58 3.25 -32.59 27.43
C THR A 58 4.60 -33.09 26.89
N GLU A 59 4.90 -34.40 26.91
CA GLU A 59 6.24 -34.92 26.58
C GLU A 59 6.80 -34.54 25.19
N PRO A 60 6.00 -34.49 24.10
CA PRO A 60 6.50 -34.01 22.82
C PRO A 60 6.94 -32.53 22.88
N TYR A 61 6.17 -31.69 23.57
CA TYR A 61 6.48 -30.27 23.75
C TYR A 61 7.66 -30.06 24.70
N LEU A 62 7.78 -30.88 25.76
CA LEU A 62 8.93 -30.88 26.67
C LEU A 62 10.20 -31.25 25.92
N THR A 63 10.13 -32.25 25.05
CA THR A 63 11.28 -32.68 24.26
C THR A 63 11.72 -31.57 23.29
N THR A 64 10.79 -30.93 22.59
CA THR A 64 11.10 -29.79 21.71
C THR A 64 11.65 -28.59 22.48
N PHE A 65 11.04 -28.23 23.62
CA PHE A 65 11.51 -27.14 24.48
C PHE A 65 12.95 -27.37 24.97
N MET A 66 13.23 -28.56 25.50
CA MET A 66 14.54 -28.92 26.03
C MET A 66 15.63 -29.12 24.94
N THR A 67 15.25 -29.15 23.66
CA THR A 67 16.21 -29.27 22.54
C THR A 67 17.06 -28.02 22.38
N PHE A 68 16.54 -26.85 22.77
CA PHE A 68 17.30 -25.61 22.70
C PHE A 68 18.30 -25.44 23.86
N PHE A 69 18.19 -26.22 24.94
CA PHE A 69 19.06 -26.09 26.11
C PHE A 69 20.39 -26.84 25.90
N SER A 70 21.51 -26.21 26.24
CA SER A 70 22.84 -26.83 26.23
C SER A 70 22.92 -27.95 27.26
N ASN A 71 23.71 -29.00 26.99
CA ASN A 71 23.97 -30.03 28.00
C ASN A 71 24.73 -29.48 29.23
N SER A 72 25.33 -28.30 29.12
CA SER A 72 25.97 -27.55 30.19
C SER A 72 25.13 -26.38 30.72
N TYR A 73 23.82 -26.33 30.38
CA TYR A 73 22.92 -25.27 30.84
C TYR A 73 22.89 -25.16 32.36
N LEU A 74 22.96 -23.92 32.85
CA LEU A 74 22.88 -23.59 34.28
C LEU A 74 22.13 -22.26 34.49
N ASP A 75 21.06 -22.29 35.27
CA ASP A 75 20.26 -21.12 35.64
C ASP A 75 20.01 -21.14 37.15
N ASN A 76 20.59 -20.19 37.88
CA ASN A 76 20.46 -20.10 39.34
C ASN A 76 20.73 -21.41 40.11
N GLY A 77 21.64 -22.24 39.57
CA GLY A 77 22.00 -23.54 40.14
C GLY A 77 21.25 -24.74 39.56
N ASP A 78 20.22 -24.52 38.73
CA ASP A 78 19.46 -25.57 38.07
C ASP A 78 20.13 -26.02 36.77
N THR A 79 20.33 -27.32 36.63
CA THR A 79 20.88 -27.94 35.42
C THR A 79 19.80 -28.19 34.37
N LYS A 80 20.19 -28.55 33.14
CA LYS A 80 19.24 -29.02 32.11
C LYS A 80 18.36 -30.17 32.59
N ALA A 81 18.88 -31.05 33.45
CA ALA A 81 18.10 -32.14 34.01
C ALA A 81 17.04 -31.62 34.99
N ASP A 82 17.42 -30.67 35.85
CA ASP A 82 16.50 -30.03 36.80
C ASP A 82 15.41 -29.25 36.06
N GLN A 83 15.78 -28.51 35.01
CA GLN A 83 14.82 -27.78 34.19
C GLN A 83 13.82 -28.71 33.49
N ARG A 84 14.26 -29.90 33.02
CA ARG A 84 13.37 -30.91 32.43
C ARG A 84 12.38 -31.45 33.45
N THR A 85 12.77 -31.52 34.73
CA THR A 85 11.90 -31.98 35.84
C THR A 85 10.95 -30.89 36.32
N LYS A 86 11.35 -29.61 36.31
CA LYS A 86 10.53 -28.48 36.78
C LYS A 86 9.48 -28.02 35.78
N THR A 87 9.82 -28.00 34.48
CA THR A 87 8.96 -27.45 33.42
C THR A 87 7.52 -28.02 33.42
N PRO A 88 7.28 -29.34 33.63
CA PRO A 88 5.91 -29.86 33.76
C PRO A 88 5.12 -29.32 34.96
N ASN A 89 5.78 -29.00 36.08
CA ASN A 89 5.13 -28.38 37.22
C ASN A 89 4.81 -26.91 36.92
N ASP A 90 5.72 -26.20 36.26
CA ASP A 90 5.49 -24.81 35.83
C ASP A 90 4.30 -24.71 34.85
N TRP A 91 4.13 -25.68 33.94
CA TRP A 91 2.96 -25.77 33.07
C TRP A 91 1.66 -26.09 33.82
N ALA A 92 1.72 -26.91 34.86
CA ALA A 92 0.57 -27.18 35.72
C ALA A 92 0.12 -25.91 36.46
N ASP A 93 1.08 -25.13 36.95
CA ASP A 93 0.85 -23.89 37.68
C ASP A 93 0.40 -22.75 36.74
N ALA A 94 0.89 -22.71 35.50
CA ALA A 94 0.53 -21.71 34.50
C ALA A 94 -0.90 -21.87 33.96
N GLN A 95 -1.52 -23.06 34.05
CA GLN A 95 -2.91 -23.32 33.61
C GLN A 95 -3.24 -22.83 32.18
N GLY A 96 -2.30 -22.98 31.25
CA GLY A 96 -2.48 -22.53 29.86
C GLY A 96 -2.15 -21.06 29.62
N ALA A 97 -1.64 -20.32 30.62
CA ALA A 97 -1.07 -19.01 30.42
C ALA A 97 0.12 -19.09 29.45
N GLN A 98 0.21 -18.10 28.56
CA GLN A 98 1.30 -17.97 27.58
C GLN A 98 2.36 -16.98 28.06
N ILE A 99 3.61 -17.28 27.76
CA ILE A 99 4.72 -16.34 27.87
C ILE A 99 5.06 -15.82 26.48
N ASP A 100 5.41 -14.55 26.42
CA ASP A 100 5.78 -13.87 25.18
C ASP A 100 6.95 -12.91 25.46
N TYR A 101 7.67 -12.56 24.41
CA TYR A 101 8.83 -11.67 24.47
C TYR A 101 8.85 -10.75 23.26
N SER A 102 9.26 -9.50 23.44
CA SER A 102 9.27 -8.52 22.35
C SER A 102 10.49 -8.68 21.45
N THR A 103 11.67 -8.91 22.03
CA THR A 103 12.96 -8.98 21.33
C THR A 103 14.03 -9.68 22.17
N ILE A 104 15.05 -10.23 21.49
CA ILE A 104 16.30 -10.70 22.10
C ILE A 104 17.44 -9.80 21.62
N PHE A 105 17.60 -8.61 22.21
CA PHE A 105 18.64 -7.67 21.78
C PHE A 105 19.15 -6.75 22.90
N PRO A 106 20.44 -6.35 22.84
CA PRO A 106 21.41 -6.69 21.80
C PRO A 106 21.96 -8.11 21.94
N LEU A 107 22.14 -8.80 20.82
CA LEU A 107 22.86 -10.07 20.77
C LEU A 107 24.33 -9.80 20.41
N THR A 108 25.23 -10.03 21.35
CA THR A 108 26.68 -9.90 21.14
C THR A 108 27.26 -11.28 20.89
N VAL A 109 27.61 -11.59 19.64
CA VAL A 109 28.23 -12.87 19.25
C VAL A 109 29.75 -12.72 19.23
N THR A 110 30.45 -13.60 19.97
CA THR A 110 31.91 -13.66 20.02
C THR A 110 32.34 -15.13 19.87
N GLY A 111 32.78 -15.50 18.66
CA GLY A 111 33.15 -16.89 18.35
C GLY A 111 31.97 -17.84 18.56
N ASP A 112 32.15 -18.85 19.40
CA ASP A 112 31.14 -19.86 19.74
C ASP A 112 30.25 -19.47 20.94
N THR A 113 30.23 -18.19 21.33
CA THR A 113 29.39 -17.67 22.42
C THR A 113 28.57 -16.46 21.98
N ALA A 114 27.39 -16.29 22.56
CA ALA A 114 26.60 -15.08 22.40
C ALA A 114 25.90 -14.67 23.69
N THR A 115 25.65 -13.38 23.84
CA THR A 115 24.90 -12.82 24.99
C THR A 115 23.77 -11.95 24.47
N GLY A 116 22.55 -12.18 24.96
CA GLY A 116 21.34 -11.44 24.57
C GLY A 116 20.58 -10.97 25.79
N VAL A 117 19.70 -9.97 25.65
CA VAL A 117 18.72 -9.62 26.67
C VAL A 117 17.35 -9.94 26.10
N VAL A 118 16.61 -10.82 26.80
CA VAL A 118 15.23 -11.17 26.48
C VAL A 118 14.32 -10.22 27.24
N ASN A 119 13.54 -9.44 26.49
CA ASN A 119 12.52 -8.57 27.06
C ASN A 119 11.19 -9.32 27.08
N TRP A 120 10.86 -9.91 28.22
CA TRP A 120 9.59 -10.59 28.43
C TRP A 120 8.43 -9.57 28.48
N THR A 121 7.27 -9.92 27.94
CA THR A 121 6.09 -9.04 27.94
C THR A 121 5.41 -8.97 29.31
N THR A 122 5.56 -10.03 30.11
CA THR A 122 4.88 -10.19 31.41
C THR A 122 5.85 -10.29 32.59
N MET A 123 7.17 -10.25 32.34
CA MET A 123 8.21 -10.39 33.36
C MET A 123 9.37 -9.40 33.12
N PRO A 124 10.23 -9.12 34.11
CA PRO A 124 11.38 -8.25 33.92
C PRO A 124 12.33 -8.76 32.84
N ALA A 125 12.99 -7.85 32.13
CA ALA A 125 14.00 -8.19 31.14
C ALA A 125 15.15 -8.99 31.77
N GLU A 126 15.62 -10.00 31.04
CA GLU A 126 16.55 -10.99 31.55
C GLU A 126 17.69 -11.20 30.56
N ALA A 127 18.93 -11.18 31.06
CA ALA A 127 20.09 -11.53 30.23
C ALA A 127 20.10 -13.04 30.00
N GLN A 128 20.31 -13.48 28.76
CA GLN A 128 20.43 -14.88 28.37
C GLN A 128 21.74 -15.11 27.62
N TYR A 129 22.35 -16.25 27.89
CA TYR A 129 23.63 -16.67 27.34
C TYR A 129 23.41 -17.80 26.36
N PHE A 130 24.18 -17.82 25.27
CA PHE A 130 24.09 -18.84 24.23
C PHE A 130 25.49 -19.38 23.89
N HIS A 131 25.56 -20.67 23.58
CA HIS A 131 26.80 -21.34 23.20
C HIS A 131 26.59 -22.24 21.99
N LYS A 132 27.59 -22.28 21.10
CA LYS A 132 27.58 -23.08 19.88
C LYS A 132 28.26 -24.43 20.14
N GLU A 133 27.48 -25.52 20.11
CA GLU A 133 28.00 -26.90 20.25
C GLU A 133 27.85 -27.63 18.92
N GLY A 134 28.96 -28.11 18.35
CA GLY A 134 28.93 -28.83 17.06
C GLY A 134 28.40 -27.98 15.88
N GLY A 135 28.56 -26.65 15.95
CA GLY A 135 28.07 -25.71 14.94
C GLY A 135 26.63 -25.24 15.14
N VAL A 136 25.98 -25.63 16.23
CA VAL A 136 24.56 -25.36 16.51
C VAL A 136 24.41 -24.54 17.80
N TRP A 137 23.57 -23.49 17.79
CA TRP A 137 23.35 -22.64 18.96
C TRP A 137 22.36 -23.24 19.98
N TYR A 138 22.71 -23.14 21.25
CA TYR A 138 21.92 -23.57 22.40
C TYR A 138 21.84 -22.47 23.48
N LEU A 139 20.74 -22.42 24.22
CA LEU A 139 20.58 -21.67 25.45
C LEU A 139 21.49 -22.24 26.54
N TYR A 140 22.26 -21.35 27.16
CA TYR A 140 23.30 -21.67 28.13
C TYR A 140 22.92 -21.24 29.56
N GLY A 141 21.89 -20.39 29.72
CA GLY A 141 21.37 -19.92 31.03
C GLY A 141 21.22 -18.40 31.10
N ASN A 142 20.76 -17.87 32.25
CA ASN A 142 20.53 -16.43 32.50
C ASN A 142 21.58 -15.76 33.41
N GLN A 143 22.38 -16.56 34.12
CA GLN A 143 23.44 -16.04 34.95
C GLN A 143 24.56 -15.59 34.02
N ARG A 144 25.09 -14.38 34.24
CA ARG A 144 26.42 -14.00 33.71
C ARG A 144 27.32 -15.18 33.97
N GLN A 145 27.66 -15.96 32.94
CA GLN A 145 28.87 -16.73 33.05
C GLN A 145 30.00 -15.72 32.91
N TYR A 146 30.29 -15.02 34.03
CA TYR A 146 31.49 -14.22 34.30
C TYR A 146 32.63 -14.82 33.51
N GLU A 147 33.11 -14.11 32.49
CA GLU A 147 34.33 -14.52 31.83
C GLU A 147 35.44 -14.23 32.84
N VAL A 148 36.15 -15.27 33.28
CA VAL A 148 37.35 -15.07 34.07
C VAL A 148 38.34 -14.37 33.14
N ARG A 149 38.44 -13.04 33.29
CA ARG A 149 39.33 -12.26 32.46
C ARG A 149 40.72 -12.40 33.05
N VAL A 150 41.60 -13.12 32.33
CA VAL A 150 43.03 -12.98 32.56
C VAL A 150 43.41 -11.58 32.13
N VAL A 151 43.62 -10.70 33.10
CA VAL A 151 43.88 -9.29 32.79
C VAL A 151 45.29 -9.13 32.24
N THR A 152 46.26 -9.94 32.70
CA THR A 152 47.62 -10.01 32.11
C THR A 152 48.48 -11.15 32.67
N VAL A 153 49.50 -11.58 31.91
CA VAL A 153 50.63 -12.42 32.37
C VAL A 153 51.92 -11.61 32.37
N ARG A 154 52.57 -11.46 33.53
CA ARG A 154 53.84 -10.72 33.69
C ARG A 154 55.00 -11.66 34.00
N LEU A 155 56.19 -11.41 33.44
CA LEU A 155 57.45 -12.03 33.84
C LEU A 155 58.43 -11.00 34.45
N SER A 156 58.89 -11.24 35.68
CA SER A 156 59.91 -10.41 36.36
C SER A 156 61.15 -11.22 36.76
N ASN A 157 62.35 -10.64 36.66
CA ASN A 157 63.60 -11.24 37.16
C ASN A 157 63.84 -10.88 38.63
N HIS A 158 64.10 -11.87 39.50
CA HIS A 158 64.43 -11.65 40.92
C HIS A 158 65.95 -11.62 41.22
N VAL A 159 66.31 -11.04 42.37
CA VAL A 159 67.66 -10.55 42.73
C VAL A 159 68.56 -11.61 43.41
N GLN A 160 68.08 -12.82 43.68
CA GLN A 160 68.93 -13.91 44.19
C GLN A 160 69.40 -14.84 43.06
N GLY A 161 70.15 -14.27 42.12
CA GLY A 161 70.84 -15.02 41.06
C GLY A 161 70.19 -14.85 39.68
N PRO A 162 70.91 -15.15 38.59
CA PRO A 162 70.61 -14.58 37.27
C PRO A 162 69.33 -15.05 36.56
N ASN A 163 68.49 -15.93 37.13
CA ASN A 163 67.54 -16.73 36.33
C ASN A 163 66.15 -16.99 36.95
N ASP A 164 65.72 -16.26 37.99
CA ASP A 164 64.42 -16.49 38.62
C ASP A 164 63.31 -15.70 37.91
N ILE A 165 62.36 -16.42 37.29
CA ILE A 165 61.22 -15.87 36.56
C ILE A 165 59.98 -15.83 37.47
N LEU A 166 59.31 -14.69 37.60
CA LEU A 166 58.04 -14.59 38.36
C LEU A 166 56.84 -14.53 37.41
N VAL A 167 55.82 -15.36 37.63
CA VAL A 167 54.55 -15.30 36.89
C VAL A 167 53.48 -14.67 37.77
N GLN A 168 52.83 -13.62 37.28
CA GLN A 168 51.66 -13.01 37.91
C GLN A 168 50.46 -13.04 36.97
N LEU A 169 49.33 -13.48 37.51
CA LEU A 169 48.02 -13.53 36.87
C LEU A 169 47.04 -12.66 37.66
N GLU A 170 46.51 -11.63 37.03
CA GLU A 170 45.37 -10.89 37.58
C GLU A 170 44.08 -11.55 37.13
N VAL A 171 43.25 -11.91 38.10
CA VAL A 171 41.99 -12.62 37.89
C VAL A 171 40.88 -11.80 38.50
N GLU A 172 39.95 -11.33 37.68
CA GLU A 172 38.75 -10.65 38.15
C GLU A 172 37.56 -11.62 38.05
N ASP A 173 37.10 -12.12 39.21
CA ASP A 173 35.86 -12.89 39.33
C ASP A 173 35.04 -12.32 40.51
N PRO A 174 34.04 -11.47 40.25
CA PRO A 174 33.28 -10.83 41.30
C PRO A 174 32.22 -11.73 41.96
N LEU A 175 31.95 -12.95 41.48
CA LEU A 175 30.91 -13.82 42.04
C LEU A 175 31.36 -15.25 42.43
N ASN A 176 32.55 -15.73 42.04
CA ASN A 176 33.11 -16.97 42.58
C ASN A 176 34.41 -16.72 43.34
N THR A 177 34.62 -17.50 44.40
CA THR A 177 35.93 -17.57 45.03
C THR A 177 36.84 -18.40 44.14
N VAL A 178 37.86 -17.79 43.53
CA VAL A 178 38.97 -18.54 42.93
C VAL A 178 39.67 -19.27 44.07
N THR A 179 39.73 -20.60 44.00
CA THR A 179 40.27 -21.44 45.09
C THR A 179 41.71 -21.86 44.84
N GLY A 180 42.18 -21.75 43.60
CA GLY A 180 43.55 -22.05 43.21
C GLY A 180 43.79 -21.71 41.74
N VAL A 181 45.06 -21.49 41.38
CA VAL A 181 45.47 -21.32 39.98
C VAL A 181 46.75 -22.09 39.76
N ASP A 182 46.80 -22.99 38.78
CA ASP A 182 48.03 -23.64 38.32
C ASP A 182 48.51 -23.03 37.01
N VAL A 183 49.81 -23.10 36.74
CA VAL A 183 50.42 -22.60 35.51
C VAL A 183 51.37 -23.62 34.89
N GLU A 184 51.33 -23.72 33.55
CA GLU A 184 52.18 -24.54 32.69
C GLU A 184 52.72 -23.71 31.51
N GLY A 185 53.94 -24.01 31.05
CA GLY A 185 54.58 -23.24 29.98
C GLY A 185 56.06 -23.57 29.81
N GLN A 186 56.73 -22.89 28.87
CA GLN A 186 58.15 -23.11 28.59
C GLN A 186 59.00 -22.84 29.86
N GLY A 187 59.83 -23.80 30.27
CA GLY A 187 60.60 -23.70 31.53
C GLY A 187 59.85 -24.18 32.78
N ILE A 188 58.61 -24.65 32.63
CA ILE A 188 57.83 -25.31 33.69
C ILE A 188 57.76 -26.80 33.36
N ALA A 189 58.55 -27.62 34.06
CA ALA A 189 58.60 -29.07 33.80
C ALA A 189 57.32 -29.82 34.26
N THR A 190 56.65 -29.29 35.28
CA THR A 190 55.39 -29.80 35.86
C THR A 190 54.55 -28.61 36.33
N SER A 191 53.22 -28.69 36.16
CA SER A 191 52.25 -27.67 36.63
C SER A 191 52.59 -27.12 38.02
N ILE A 192 52.56 -25.79 38.17
CA ILE A 192 52.88 -25.11 39.45
C ILE A 192 51.68 -24.32 39.93
N ALA A 193 51.29 -24.51 41.20
CA ALA A 193 50.27 -23.72 41.87
C ALA A 193 50.78 -22.31 42.25
N LEU A 194 49.96 -21.30 41.97
CA LEU A 194 50.17 -19.90 42.33
C LEU A 194 49.53 -19.58 43.68
N ASN A 195 50.12 -18.64 44.41
CA ASN A 195 49.59 -18.12 45.67
C ASN A 195 48.68 -16.91 45.42
N HIS A 196 47.64 -16.77 46.23
CA HIS A 196 46.73 -15.61 46.17
C HIS A 196 47.27 -14.44 47.00
N SER A 197 47.52 -13.29 46.36
CA SER A 197 47.88 -12.04 47.03
C SER A 197 46.61 -11.26 47.39
N THR A 198 46.42 -10.99 48.68
CA THR A 198 45.24 -10.31 49.23
C THR A 198 45.45 -8.80 49.50
N GLY A 199 46.54 -8.21 49.00
CA GLY A 199 46.86 -6.79 49.24
C GLY A 199 46.74 -5.91 47.98
N GLY A 200 45.72 -5.03 47.95
CA GLY A 200 45.54 -3.98 46.93
C GLY A 200 44.16 -3.98 46.25
N ASP A 201 43.83 -2.90 45.54
CA ASP A 201 42.54 -2.67 44.85
C ASP A 201 42.24 -3.66 43.70
N SER A 202 43.09 -4.66 43.47
CA SER A 202 42.88 -5.76 42.52
C SER A 202 43.53 -7.07 43.01
N PRO A 203 42.76 -8.14 43.28
CA PRO A 203 43.30 -9.44 43.71
C PRO A 203 44.12 -10.08 42.59
N SER A 204 45.26 -10.69 42.93
CA SER A 204 46.14 -11.34 41.95
C SER A 204 46.73 -12.66 42.45
N TRP A 205 47.02 -13.56 41.51
CA TRP A 205 47.64 -14.86 41.75
C TRP A 205 49.10 -14.80 41.27
N VAL A 206 50.03 -15.10 42.16
CA VAL A 206 51.47 -14.88 41.97
C VAL A 206 52.29 -16.10 42.36
N SER A 207 53.42 -16.30 41.71
CA SER A 207 54.37 -17.38 42.06
C SER A 207 55.27 -17.08 43.27
N TRP A 208 55.01 -16.01 44.05
CA TRP A 208 55.78 -15.68 45.26
C TRP A 208 54.89 -15.13 46.39
N GLY A 209 55.15 -15.57 47.63
CA GLY A 209 54.60 -15.02 48.86
C GLY A 209 55.67 -14.23 49.63
N THR A 210 55.40 -12.97 49.95
CA THR A 210 56.22 -12.20 50.89
C THR A 210 55.94 -12.69 52.32
N ASN A 211 56.98 -13.13 53.01
CA ASN A 211 57.17 -13.23 54.47
C ASN A 211 57.42 -14.66 54.98
N GLU A 212 58.59 -14.82 55.61
CA GLU A 212 59.22 -16.07 56.10
C GLU A 212 58.43 -16.85 57.17
N GLN A 213 57.19 -16.47 57.50
CA GLN A 213 56.40 -17.09 58.58
C GLN A 213 55.01 -17.62 58.19
N GLN A 214 54.63 -17.65 56.91
CA GLN A 214 53.46 -18.41 56.48
C GLN A 214 53.86 -19.70 55.75
N THR A 215 53.09 -20.75 55.99
CA THR A 215 53.31 -22.15 55.60
C THR A 215 53.21 -22.44 54.10
N ASP A 216 52.95 -21.43 53.26
CA ASP A 216 52.68 -21.58 51.83
C ASP A 216 53.84 -21.07 50.96
N LYS A 217 54.80 -21.95 50.70
CA LYS A 217 55.89 -21.72 49.74
C LYS A 217 55.47 -22.18 48.35
N SER A 218 55.25 -21.26 47.41
CA SER A 218 55.22 -21.64 45.98
C SER A 218 56.62 -22.14 45.54
N PRO A 219 56.71 -23.12 44.61
CA PRO A 219 57.97 -23.51 44.00
C PRO A 219 58.57 -22.37 43.16
N SER A 220 59.84 -22.04 43.38
CA SER A 220 60.63 -21.19 42.47
C SER A 220 60.92 -21.96 41.17
N PHE A 221 60.80 -21.31 40.01
CA PHE A 221 61.10 -21.93 38.71
C PHE A 221 62.62 -22.12 38.52
N PRO A 222 63.16 -23.35 38.50
CA PRO A 222 64.61 -23.54 38.36
C PRO A 222 65.04 -23.68 36.88
N ASN A 223 65.68 -22.63 36.33
CA ASN A 223 66.62 -22.61 35.17
C ASN A 223 66.01 -22.84 33.74
N ALA A 224 66.55 -22.39 32.57
CA ALA A 224 67.86 -21.84 32.17
C ALA A 224 67.84 -20.90 30.91
N SER A 225 66.69 -20.41 30.45
CA SER A 225 66.63 -19.41 29.35
C SER A 225 65.31 -18.62 29.35
N ARG A 226 65.41 -17.29 29.18
CA ARG A 226 64.26 -16.37 29.09
C ARG A 226 63.40 -16.72 27.86
N PRO A 227 62.08 -16.97 28.00
CA PRO A 227 61.19 -17.22 26.85
C PRO A 227 61.17 -16.03 25.86
N ALA A 228 60.57 -16.16 24.69
CA ALA A 228 60.32 -14.98 23.84
C ALA A 228 59.05 -14.23 24.32
N VAL A 229 59.00 -12.89 24.18
CA VAL A 229 57.73 -12.15 24.32
C VAL A 229 56.72 -12.74 23.34
N GLY A 230 55.48 -12.96 23.78
CA GLY A 230 54.47 -13.66 22.99
C GLY A 230 54.44 -15.19 23.17
N THR A 231 55.38 -15.79 23.91
CA THR A 231 55.32 -17.25 24.21
C THR A 231 54.10 -17.53 25.09
N PRO A 232 53.24 -18.51 24.73
CA PRO A 232 52.04 -18.81 25.49
C PRO A 232 52.34 -19.56 26.79
N TYR A 233 51.61 -19.20 27.85
CA TYR A 233 51.51 -19.93 29.10
C TYR A 233 50.05 -20.33 29.32
N THR A 234 49.84 -21.53 29.84
CA THR A 234 48.52 -22.08 30.13
C THR A 234 48.24 -21.99 31.63
N PHE A 235 47.11 -21.39 32.00
CA PHE A 235 46.64 -21.21 33.36
C PHE A 235 45.40 -22.05 33.59
N THR A 236 45.43 -22.83 34.66
CA THR A 236 44.36 -23.72 35.08
C THR A 236 43.76 -23.14 36.36
N ILE A 237 42.62 -22.46 36.23
CA ILE A 237 41.96 -21.71 37.30
C ILE A 237 40.89 -22.58 37.93
N HIS A 238 41.01 -22.85 39.22
CA HIS A 238 40.05 -23.63 39.99
C HIS A 238 39.06 -22.69 40.68
N THR A 239 37.78 -22.96 40.49
CA THR A 239 36.68 -22.18 41.07
C THR A 239 35.75 -23.08 41.87
N THR A 240 35.07 -22.51 42.87
CA THR A 240 34.11 -23.26 43.70
C THR A 240 32.93 -23.83 42.92
N THR A 241 32.55 -23.22 41.79
CA THR A 241 31.23 -23.42 41.18
C THR A 241 31.29 -23.88 39.72
N ARG A 242 32.36 -23.54 38.98
CA ARG A 242 32.54 -23.93 37.56
C ARG A 242 33.58 -25.01 37.33
N GLY A 243 34.16 -25.56 38.40
CA GLY A 243 35.29 -26.46 38.30
C GLY A 243 36.52 -25.74 37.76
N THR A 244 37.26 -26.41 36.87
CA THR A 244 38.56 -25.98 36.38
C THR A 244 38.45 -25.32 35.00
N LEU A 245 38.94 -24.08 34.89
CA LEU A 245 38.96 -23.30 33.65
C LEU A 245 40.40 -23.22 33.12
N VAL A 246 40.60 -23.38 31.82
CA VAL A 246 41.95 -23.39 31.20
C VAL A 246 42.09 -22.22 30.23
N TYR A 247 43.09 -21.37 30.46
CA TYR A 247 43.37 -20.18 29.65
C TYR A 247 44.79 -20.19 29.14
N THR A 248 44.98 -20.04 27.83
CA THR A 248 46.31 -19.84 27.25
C THR A 248 46.52 -18.36 26.94
N GLN A 249 47.55 -17.76 27.53
CA GLN A 249 47.84 -16.34 27.37
C GLN A 249 49.30 -16.12 26.97
N PRO A 250 49.59 -15.30 25.94
CA PRO A 250 50.95 -14.94 25.58
C PRO A 250 51.57 -14.02 26.63
N ILE A 251 52.88 -14.15 26.87
CA ILE A 251 53.64 -13.19 27.68
C ILE A 251 53.52 -11.80 27.05
N ALA A 252 53.00 -10.83 27.79
CA ALA A 252 52.79 -9.46 27.33
C ALA A 252 54.08 -8.63 27.25
N GLY A 253 55.10 -8.99 28.03
CA GLY A 253 56.39 -8.29 28.09
C GLY A 253 57.21 -8.68 29.32
N TYR A 254 58.40 -8.09 29.44
CA TYR A 254 59.30 -8.28 30.57
C TYR A 254 59.53 -6.97 31.31
N LEU A 255 59.60 -7.07 32.63
CA LEU A 255 60.07 -5.98 33.50
C LEU A 255 61.35 -6.43 34.21
N ASP A 256 62.46 -5.76 33.93
CA ASP A 256 63.75 -6.06 34.57
C ASP A 256 63.93 -5.19 35.82
N THR A 257 64.04 -5.81 37.00
CA THR A 257 64.12 -5.11 38.29
C THR A 257 65.57 -5.01 38.74
N PHE A 258 66.04 -3.80 39.09
CA PHE A 258 67.42 -3.59 39.53
C PHE A 258 67.46 -3.17 40.99
N VAL A 259 68.39 -3.75 41.75
CA VAL A 259 68.72 -3.33 43.12
C VAL A 259 70.01 -2.54 43.08
N THR A 260 69.99 -1.35 43.69
CA THR A 260 71.19 -0.53 43.90
C THR A 260 71.36 -0.31 45.39
N ASN A 261 72.59 -0.38 45.88
CA ASN A 261 72.93 -0.07 47.26
C ASN A 261 73.06 1.45 47.38
N LEU A 262 72.36 2.05 48.35
CA LEU A 262 72.60 3.44 48.74
C LEU A 262 73.87 3.48 49.60
N SER A 263 74.83 4.33 49.24
CA SER A 263 76.01 4.63 50.07
C SER A 263 75.89 6.05 50.61
N PRO A 264 75.95 6.27 51.94
CA PRO A 264 75.80 7.60 52.52
C PRO A 264 76.96 8.52 52.12
N VAL A 265 76.64 9.79 51.84
CA VAL A 265 77.62 10.87 51.69
C VAL A 265 77.54 11.71 52.97
N ASP A 266 78.58 11.73 53.81
CA ASP A 266 78.53 12.32 55.15
C ASP A 266 77.99 13.76 55.23
N GLY A 267 77.09 14.02 56.19
CA GLY A 267 76.67 15.35 56.64
C GLY A 267 75.29 15.84 56.15
N GLY A 268 74.20 15.35 56.76
CA GLY A 268 72.82 15.82 56.52
C GLY A 268 72.17 15.25 55.26
N VAL A 269 72.14 13.92 55.14
CA VAL A 269 72.35 13.19 53.89
C VAL A 269 71.08 12.92 53.09
N VAL A 270 71.01 13.47 51.88
CA VAL A 270 70.20 12.93 50.77
C VAL A 270 71.06 11.89 50.05
N THR A 271 70.70 10.60 50.12
CA THR A 271 71.31 9.58 49.25
C THR A 271 70.50 9.46 47.97
N THR A 272 71.08 9.83 46.84
CA THR A 272 70.49 9.63 45.50
C THR A 272 70.98 8.33 44.88
N ALA A 273 70.06 7.43 44.52
CA ALA A 273 70.34 6.38 43.54
C ALA A 273 69.59 6.68 42.24
N THR A 274 70.21 6.34 41.11
CA THR A 274 69.63 6.38 39.76
C THR A 274 69.50 4.98 39.18
N PRO A 275 68.63 4.13 39.73
CA PRO A 275 68.30 2.84 39.12
C PRO A 275 67.77 3.04 37.69
N THR A 276 68.20 2.13 36.81
CA THR A 276 67.69 2.03 35.46
C THR A 276 66.82 0.79 35.35
N PHE A 277 65.70 0.82 34.64
CA PHE A 277 65.00 -0.40 34.22
C PHE A 277 64.77 -0.41 32.71
N SER A 278 64.48 -1.59 32.14
CA SER A 278 64.08 -1.73 30.74
C SER A 278 62.72 -2.41 30.64
N TRP A 279 61.91 -1.96 29.68
CA TRP A 279 60.58 -2.51 29.38
C TRP A 279 60.59 -3.05 27.96
N THR A 280 60.18 -4.29 27.72
CA THR A 280 60.18 -4.89 26.37
C THR A 280 58.78 -5.34 25.90
N GLY A 281 57.70 -4.70 26.40
CA GLY A 281 56.32 -5.13 26.12
C GLY A 281 55.74 -4.66 24.79
N LEU A 282 54.55 -5.16 24.44
CA LEU A 282 53.94 -5.05 23.10
C LEU A 282 53.11 -3.76 22.82
N GLY A 283 53.38 -2.61 23.45
CA GLY A 283 52.65 -1.36 23.09
C GLY A 283 53.01 -0.09 23.86
N GLU A 284 52.46 1.05 23.41
CA GLU A 284 52.50 2.35 24.09
C GLU A 284 51.31 2.52 25.06
N GLY A 285 51.50 3.29 26.14
CA GLY A 285 50.41 3.70 27.04
C GLY A 285 50.40 3.05 28.44
N TYR A 286 51.52 2.46 28.86
CA TYR A 286 51.69 1.97 30.24
C TYR A 286 52.18 3.12 31.14
N THR A 287 51.47 3.41 32.23
CA THR A 287 51.98 4.26 33.32
C THR A 287 52.59 3.40 34.42
N TYR A 288 53.50 3.98 35.21
CA TYR A 288 54.17 3.28 36.31
C TYR A 288 54.02 4.03 37.63
N SER A 289 53.98 3.27 38.72
CA SER A 289 54.24 3.75 40.08
C SER A 289 55.60 3.20 40.55
N VAL A 290 56.33 3.94 41.37
CA VAL A 290 57.52 3.44 42.06
C VAL A 290 57.22 3.43 43.54
N ASN A 291 57.09 2.23 44.10
CA ASN A 291 57.02 2.03 45.55
C ASN A 291 58.41 1.75 46.09
N CYS A 292 59.00 2.68 46.84
CA CYS A 292 60.27 2.46 47.50
C CYS A 292 60.03 1.96 48.93
N ASN A 293 60.43 0.71 49.22
CA ASN A 293 60.44 0.21 50.59
C ASN A 293 61.82 0.41 51.20
N MET A 294 61.93 1.20 52.27
CA MET A 294 63.15 1.33 53.07
C MET A 294 63.08 0.42 54.29
N TRP A 295 64.13 -0.38 54.53
CA TRP A 295 64.22 -1.23 55.71
C TRP A 295 64.98 -0.52 56.83
N ASN A 296 64.28 -0.23 57.94
CA ASN A 296 64.89 0.33 59.14
C ASN A 296 65.38 -0.79 60.07
N THR A 297 66.39 -0.51 60.89
CA THR A 297 66.98 -1.47 61.85
C THR A 297 66.00 -1.92 62.96
N ASP A 298 64.90 -1.20 63.15
CA ASP A 298 63.81 -1.55 64.08
C ASP A 298 62.71 -2.44 63.46
N GLY A 299 62.87 -2.84 62.19
CA GLY A 299 61.90 -3.67 61.48
C GLY A 299 60.70 -2.90 60.92
N THR A 300 60.73 -1.56 60.93
CA THR A 300 59.71 -0.71 60.29
C THR A 300 60.04 -0.45 58.82
N TYR A 301 58.99 -0.18 58.03
CA TYR A 301 59.08 0.22 56.62
C TYR A 301 58.67 1.68 56.49
N ASP A 302 59.51 2.48 55.85
CA ASP A 302 59.07 3.76 55.30
C ASP A 302 58.80 3.58 53.79
N THR A 303 57.58 3.89 53.37
CA THR A 303 57.14 3.76 51.98
C THR A 303 56.94 5.14 51.38
N SER A 304 57.78 5.49 50.40
CA SER A 304 57.56 6.64 49.54
C SER A 304 57.00 6.14 48.21
N VAL A 305 55.75 6.48 47.92
CA VAL A 305 55.12 6.21 46.62
C VAL A 305 55.28 7.43 45.73
N ILE A 306 56.05 7.30 44.65
CA ILE A 306 56.05 8.31 43.59
C ILE A 306 55.08 7.83 42.52
N TYR A 307 53.93 8.51 42.41
CA TYR A 307 52.93 8.26 41.36
C TYR A 307 53.21 9.10 40.11
N GLY A 308 53.21 8.46 38.93
CA GLY A 308 52.81 9.11 37.67
C GLY A 308 53.94 9.56 36.74
N GLY A 309 54.74 8.62 36.22
CA GLY A 309 55.58 8.90 35.06
C GLY A 309 54.85 8.73 33.71
N ALA A 310 55.42 9.36 32.66
CA ALA A 310 54.94 9.30 31.28
C ALA A 310 54.87 7.86 30.71
N ALA A 311 54.12 7.70 29.62
CA ALA A 311 53.96 6.41 28.94
C ALA A 311 55.30 5.75 28.59
N LEU A 312 55.45 4.47 28.92
CA LEU A 312 56.65 3.69 28.61
C LEU A 312 56.62 3.19 27.15
N ALA A 313 57.65 3.54 26.38
CA ALA A 313 58.05 2.91 25.12
C ALA A 313 58.85 1.60 25.33
N PRO A 314 58.66 0.58 24.49
CA PRO A 314 59.44 -0.67 24.51
C PRO A 314 60.95 -0.45 24.23
N ASP A 315 61.76 -1.40 24.71
CA ASP A 315 63.23 -1.47 24.63
C ASP A 315 63.96 -0.21 25.10
N THR A 316 63.27 0.63 25.88
CA THR A 316 63.79 1.90 26.37
C THR A 316 64.22 1.75 27.83
N GLN A 317 65.37 2.34 28.15
CA GLN A 317 65.89 2.37 29.52
C GLN A 317 65.37 3.62 30.24
N TYR A 318 64.72 3.43 31.38
CA TYR A 318 64.14 4.52 32.18
C TYR A 318 64.95 4.71 33.46
N GLN A 319 65.26 5.97 33.78
CA GLN A 319 65.95 6.37 35.00
C GLN A 319 64.95 7.04 35.95
N TYR A 320 65.02 6.68 37.23
CA TYR A 320 64.29 7.37 38.29
C TYR A 320 65.25 7.75 39.41
N GLN A 321 64.96 8.86 40.10
CA GLN A 321 65.73 9.34 41.24
C GLN A 321 64.92 9.12 42.51
N VAL A 322 65.50 8.45 43.49
CA VAL A 322 64.92 8.29 44.82
C VAL A 322 65.71 9.15 45.79
N GLU A 323 65.01 10.03 46.51
CA GLU A 323 65.57 10.85 47.58
C GLU A 323 65.03 10.34 48.92
N ALA A 324 65.91 9.89 49.81
CA ALA A 324 65.56 9.46 51.15
C ALA A 324 66.09 10.45 52.18
N TRP A 325 65.28 10.79 53.18
CA TRP A 325 65.62 11.68 54.29
C TRP A 325 65.51 10.90 55.59
N SER A 326 66.62 10.49 56.20
CA SER A 326 66.60 9.97 57.58
C SER A 326 67.97 10.02 58.27
N ASP A 327 67.93 10.20 59.58
CA ASP A 327 69.09 10.30 60.48
C ASP A 327 69.72 8.92 60.79
N ALA A 328 69.17 7.83 60.24
CA ALA A 328 69.45 6.45 60.67
C ALA A 328 69.69 5.45 59.52
N ILE A 329 70.25 5.88 58.38
CA ILE A 329 70.63 4.94 57.30
C ILE A 329 72.01 4.32 57.62
N SER A 330 72.03 3.06 58.04
CA SER A 330 73.27 2.25 58.06
C SER A 330 73.48 1.55 56.71
N SER A 331 74.72 1.18 56.40
CA SER A 331 75.28 0.85 55.07
C SER A 331 74.69 -0.35 54.29
N ALA A 332 73.44 -0.74 54.52
CA ALA A 332 72.79 -1.86 53.84
C ALA A 332 71.26 -1.72 53.67
N SER A 333 70.71 -0.50 53.57
CA SER A 333 69.29 -0.31 53.25
C SER A 333 69.03 -0.63 51.77
N ARG A 334 68.20 -1.65 51.51
CA ARG A 334 67.76 -2.06 50.16
C ARG A 334 66.56 -1.23 49.75
N VAL A 335 66.63 -0.56 48.61
CA VAL A 335 65.44 0.00 47.93
C VAL A 335 64.94 -1.04 46.93
N THR A 336 63.71 -1.51 47.12
CA THR A 336 63.01 -2.33 46.13
C THR A 336 61.90 -1.48 45.55
N ALA A 337 61.91 -1.28 44.22
CA ALA A 337 60.86 -0.60 43.49
C ALA A 337 59.83 -1.62 42.97
N TYR A 338 58.56 -1.46 43.39
CA TYR A 338 57.45 -2.20 42.80
C TYR A 338 56.73 -1.32 41.79
N PHE A 339 56.43 -1.88 40.61
CA PHE A 339 55.74 -1.19 39.53
C PHE A 339 54.34 -1.79 39.33
N THR A 340 53.31 -1.00 39.55
CA THR A 340 51.91 -1.36 39.24
C THR A 340 51.52 -0.66 37.92
N TYR A 341 50.92 -1.40 36.98
CA TYR A 341 50.35 -0.80 35.76
C TYR A 341 48.83 -0.91 35.80
N THR A 342 48.16 0.02 35.11
CA THR A 342 46.72 -0.01 34.83
C THR A 342 46.51 -0.16 33.33
N THR A 343 45.59 -1.03 32.90
CA THR A 343 45.21 -1.15 31.48
C THR A 343 44.47 0.11 31.01
N ASN A 344 44.76 0.57 29.78
CA ASN A 344 44.05 1.69 29.15
C ASN A 344 42.61 1.31 28.78
N ASN A 345 41.69 1.37 29.74
CA ASN A 345 40.27 1.16 29.48
C ASN A 345 39.65 2.39 28.77
N LYS A 346 39.00 2.14 27.63
CA LYS A 346 38.18 3.11 26.88
C LYS A 346 36.78 2.55 26.66
N TYR A 347 35.78 3.12 27.30
CA TYR A 347 34.39 2.67 27.16
C TYR A 347 33.40 3.82 27.31
N ILE A 348 32.19 3.60 26.80
CA ILE A 348 31.05 4.50 26.92
C ILE A 348 30.02 3.79 27.79
N ALA A 349 29.67 4.38 28.93
CA ALA A 349 28.57 3.92 29.77
C ALA A 349 27.31 4.72 29.43
N MET A 350 26.25 4.01 29.03
CA MET A 350 24.96 4.60 28.71
C MET A 350 24.08 4.66 29.96
N THR A 351 23.13 5.59 30.03
CA THR A 351 22.18 5.61 31.15
C THR A 351 21.20 4.44 31.06
N GLY A 352 20.81 3.88 32.20
CA GLY A 352 19.90 2.74 32.28
C GLY A 352 18.44 3.14 32.16
N ALA A 353 17.91 3.15 30.94
CA ALA A 353 16.50 3.05 30.54
C ALA A 353 16.43 3.11 29.00
N GLU A 354 15.28 2.85 28.40
CA GLU A 354 15.04 3.16 26.99
C GLU A 354 14.81 4.66 26.74
N ARG A 355 14.95 5.12 25.48
CA ARG A 355 14.53 6.47 25.08
C ARG A 355 13.21 6.35 24.31
N LEU A 356 12.19 7.10 24.72
CA LEU A 356 10.93 7.18 23.98
C LEU A 356 10.98 8.30 22.95
N TYR A 357 10.38 8.06 21.79
CA TYR A 357 10.12 9.03 20.73
C TYR A 357 8.70 8.81 20.21
N THR A 358 7.84 9.81 20.30
CA THR A 358 6.55 9.81 19.62
C THR A 358 6.66 10.64 18.35
N GLU A 359 6.04 10.17 17.27
CA GLU A 359 5.95 10.94 16.04
C GLU A 359 5.45 12.37 16.29
N GLY A 360 6.11 13.35 15.68
CA GLY A 360 5.83 14.77 15.89
C GLY A 360 6.55 15.44 17.07
N ASP A 361 7.27 14.70 17.93
CA ASP A 361 8.00 15.27 19.09
C ASP A 361 9.16 16.22 18.70
N GLY A 362 9.58 16.21 17.43
CA GLY A 362 10.79 16.88 16.98
C GLY A 362 12.07 16.15 17.44
N ALA A 363 13.23 16.79 17.30
CA ALA A 363 14.50 16.12 17.60
C ALA A 363 14.71 15.90 19.11
N VAL A 364 14.90 14.64 19.54
CA VAL A 364 15.11 14.26 20.93
C VAL A 364 16.57 13.88 21.21
N VAL A 365 17.13 14.31 22.33
CA VAL A 365 18.48 13.87 22.74
C VAL A 365 18.49 12.35 22.97
N VAL A 366 19.52 11.66 22.45
CA VAL A 366 19.63 10.19 22.53
C VAL A 366 19.95 9.74 23.96
N ASP A 367 21.01 10.27 24.56
CA ASP A 367 21.36 10.00 25.96
C ASP A 367 22.10 11.20 26.57
N SER A 368 21.39 11.98 27.39
CA SER A 368 21.96 13.17 28.05
C SER A 368 22.87 12.85 29.23
N GLY A 369 22.90 11.59 29.69
CA GLY A 369 23.68 11.18 30.86
C GLY A 369 24.81 10.21 30.55
N LEU A 370 25.08 9.89 29.27
CA LEU A 370 26.17 8.99 28.89
C LEU A 370 27.49 9.45 29.49
N VAL A 371 28.33 8.52 29.96
CA VAL A 371 29.62 8.80 30.59
C VAL A 371 30.73 8.24 29.72
N LEU A 372 31.75 9.04 29.47
CA LEU A 372 32.90 8.70 28.64
C LEU A 372 34.13 8.43 29.52
N THR A 373 34.63 7.19 29.53
CA THR A 373 35.88 6.86 30.23
C THR A 373 37.01 6.71 29.24
N ASN A 374 38.06 7.52 29.41
CA ASN A 374 39.28 7.48 28.60
C ASN A 374 40.50 7.66 29.49
N ASN A 375 41.10 6.56 29.91
CA ASN A 375 42.21 6.55 30.88
C ASN A 375 43.60 6.59 30.21
N SER A 376 43.68 6.83 28.90
CA SER A 376 44.94 6.83 28.15
C SER A 376 45.80 8.08 28.33
N GLY A 377 45.25 9.15 28.92
CA GLY A 377 45.89 10.48 28.96
C GLY A 377 45.95 11.21 27.61
N LEU A 378 45.51 10.59 26.51
CA LEU A 378 45.46 11.20 25.18
C LEU A 378 44.11 11.88 24.92
N ASN A 379 44.13 12.96 24.14
CA ASN A 379 42.90 13.61 23.64
C ASN A 379 42.13 12.68 22.69
N VAL A 380 40.80 12.80 22.70
CA VAL A 380 39.93 12.10 21.76
C VAL A 380 40.07 12.77 20.39
N GLY A 381 40.29 11.97 19.36
CA GLY A 381 40.54 12.45 17.99
C GLY A 381 39.33 12.32 17.05
N GLY A 382 38.28 11.62 17.48
CA GLY A 382 37.06 11.40 16.70
C GLY A 382 36.06 10.48 17.38
N ALA A 383 34.80 10.59 16.99
CA ALA A 383 33.73 9.68 17.40
C ALA A 383 32.78 9.39 16.24
N SER A 384 32.11 8.24 16.32
CA SER A 384 31.08 7.81 15.37
C SER A 384 29.82 7.43 16.15
N VAL A 385 28.68 7.94 15.69
CA VAL A 385 27.36 7.57 16.20
C VAL A 385 26.53 7.07 15.03
N TRP A 386 25.90 5.91 15.12
CA TRP A 386 25.12 5.37 14.01
C TRP A 386 23.91 4.59 14.48
N ILE A 387 22.90 4.52 13.61
CA ILE A 387 21.73 3.67 13.84
C ILE A 387 22.07 2.27 13.36
N SER A 388 22.38 1.35 14.28
CA SER A 388 22.90 0.01 14.00
C SER A 388 21.83 -1.00 13.60
N ALA A 389 20.55 -0.73 13.89
CA ALA A 389 19.44 -1.56 13.49
C ALA A 389 18.19 -0.71 13.20
N ASN A 390 17.41 -1.18 12.22
CA ASN A 390 16.16 -0.56 11.75
C ASN A 390 16.32 0.87 11.21
N TYR A 391 17.52 1.25 10.75
CA TYR A 391 17.75 2.54 10.12
C TYR A 391 16.92 2.69 8.83
N VAL A 392 16.14 3.76 8.75
CA VAL A 392 15.35 4.13 7.57
C VAL A 392 16.00 5.30 6.84
N ASN A 393 16.59 5.02 5.68
CA ASN A 393 17.25 6.03 4.85
C ASN A 393 16.25 7.09 4.38
N GLY A 394 16.61 8.37 4.57
CA GLY A 394 15.79 9.51 4.17
C GLY A 394 14.76 9.94 5.22
N GLN A 395 14.57 9.15 6.28
CA GLN A 395 13.64 9.43 7.38
C GLN A 395 14.41 9.66 8.69
N ASP A 396 15.26 8.72 9.09
CA ASP A 396 16.01 8.79 10.34
C ASP A 396 17.20 9.75 10.22
N VAL A 397 17.35 10.64 11.21
CA VAL A 397 18.43 11.64 11.26
C VAL A 397 19.07 11.68 12.65
N LEU A 398 20.41 11.62 12.68
CA LEU A 398 21.20 11.96 13.87
C LEU A 398 21.70 13.41 13.75
N GLY A 399 21.22 14.27 14.63
CA GLY A 399 21.53 15.70 14.67
C GLY A 399 22.68 16.02 15.62
N PHE A 400 23.51 16.99 15.22
CA PHE A 400 24.58 17.53 16.07
C PHE A 400 24.92 18.96 15.68
N ASN A 401 25.07 19.82 16.68
CA ASN A 401 25.55 21.18 16.52
C ASN A 401 27.05 21.24 16.84
N ASN A 402 27.83 21.79 15.92
CA ASN A 402 29.28 21.95 16.09
C ASN A 402 29.60 22.71 17.37
N GLN A 403 30.48 22.16 18.21
CA GLN A 403 30.81 22.72 19.53
C GLN A 403 32.17 22.21 19.99
N ASN A 404 32.82 22.94 20.91
CA ASN A 404 34.08 22.53 21.54
C ASN A 404 35.21 22.13 20.57
N GLY A 405 35.24 22.71 19.36
CA GLY A 405 36.20 22.35 18.31
C GLY A 405 35.92 21.02 17.61
N ILE A 406 34.74 20.44 17.83
CA ILE A 406 34.27 19.19 17.23
C ILE A 406 33.22 19.52 16.17
N THR A 407 33.42 19.02 14.96
CA THR A 407 32.49 19.15 13.83
C THR A 407 31.79 17.83 13.53
N GLY A 408 30.48 17.86 13.37
CA GLY A 408 29.66 16.69 13.03
C GLY A 408 29.21 16.68 11.57
N SER A 409 29.20 15.51 10.96
CA SER A 409 28.68 15.28 9.61
C SER A 409 27.85 13.99 9.57
N PHE A 410 26.55 14.12 9.28
CA PHE A 410 25.65 12.98 9.12
C PHE A 410 25.61 12.48 7.67
N SER A 411 25.68 11.17 7.48
CA SER A 411 25.56 10.49 6.19
C SER A 411 24.23 9.75 6.13
N SER A 412 23.28 10.27 5.34
CA SER A 412 21.96 9.63 5.17
C SER A 412 22.03 8.28 4.47
N SER A 413 23.07 8.00 3.68
CA SER A 413 23.25 6.69 3.06
C SER A 413 23.63 5.59 4.05
N THR A 414 24.25 5.95 5.19
CA THR A 414 24.79 4.97 6.16
C THR A 414 24.19 5.11 7.56
N GLY A 415 23.36 6.13 7.82
CA GLY A 415 22.82 6.41 9.15
C GLY A 415 23.88 6.78 10.17
N THR A 416 25.04 7.28 9.72
CA THR A 416 26.22 7.53 10.57
C THR A 416 26.51 9.02 10.70
N LEU A 417 26.54 9.52 11.93
CA LEU A 417 27.09 10.81 12.31
C LEU A 417 28.58 10.64 12.68
N THR A 418 29.44 11.30 11.91
CA THR A 418 30.89 11.33 12.17
C THR A 418 31.26 12.64 12.86
N LEU A 419 31.84 12.55 14.05
CA LEU A 419 32.37 13.69 14.80
C LEU A 419 33.90 13.75 14.64
N THR A 420 34.41 14.90 14.21
CA THR A 420 35.82 15.13 13.88
C THR A 420 36.36 16.33 14.66
N GLY A 421 37.61 16.25 15.09
CA GLY A 421 38.28 17.29 15.89
C GLY A 421 39.05 16.67 17.06
N THR A 422 40.21 17.22 17.41
CA THR A 422 40.95 16.74 18.59
C THR A 422 40.55 17.57 19.80
N ALA A 423 39.97 16.95 20.82
CA ALA A 423 39.48 17.62 22.02
C ALA A 423 39.61 16.76 23.29
N SER A 424 39.41 17.36 24.46
CA SER A 424 39.46 16.64 25.74
C SER A 424 38.31 15.63 25.88
N THR A 425 38.48 14.64 26.76
CA THR A 425 37.42 13.65 27.09
C THR A 425 36.13 14.35 27.53
N ALA A 426 36.21 15.38 28.38
CA ALA A 426 35.04 16.12 28.86
C ALA A 426 34.31 16.88 27.74
N ALA A 427 35.05 17.42 26.76
CA ALA A 427 34.45 18.07 25.59
C ALA A 427 33.72 17.06 24.70
N TYR A 428 34.28 15.86 24.51
CA TYR A 428 33.63 14.79 23.76
C TYR A 428 32.44 14.17 24.49
N GLU A 429 32.49 14.04 25.82
CA GLU A 429 31.32 13.63 26.61
C GLU A 429 30.17 14.62 26.43
N THR A 430 30.45 15.93 26.53
CA THR A 430 29.45 17.00 26.29
C THR A 430 28.89 16.94 24.86
N ALA A 431 29.76 16.73 23.87
CA ALA A 431 29.35 16.62 22.47
C ALA A 431 28.44 15.40 22.23
N LEU A 432 28.83 14.22 22.70
CA LEU A 432 28.04 12.99 22.52
C LEU A 432 26.69 13.08 23.26
N ARG A 433 26.64 13.71 24.44
CA ARG A 433 25.39 13.97 25.17
C ARG A 433 24.40 14.89 24.46
N SER A 434 24.85 15.61 23.43
CA SER A 434 24.01 16.53 22.65
C SER A 434 23.47 15.93 21.36
N VAL A 435 23.86 14.70 21.01
CA VAL A 435 23.40 14.06 19.78
C VAL A 435 21.90 13.79 19.89
N THR A 436 21.16 14.23 18.87
CA THR A 436 19.71 14.07 18.80
C THR A 436 19.28 13.05 17.75
N PHE A 437 18.12 12.45 17.93
CA PHE A 437 17.44 11.59 16.96
C PHE A 437 16.10 12.20 16.54
N ASN A 438 15.73 12.02 15.27
CA ASN A 438 14.43 12.37 14.69
C ASN A 438 14.11 11.36 13.57
N THR A 439 12.84 11.02 13.37
CA THR A 439 12.38 10.06 12.34
C THR A 439 11.20 10.57 11.49
N GLY A 440 11.01 11.90 11.38
CA GLY A 440 10.06 12.48 10.43
C GLY A 440 8.60 12.03 10.63
N ASP A 441 7.80 12.16 9.56
CA ASP A 441 6.41 11.70 9.49
C ASP A 441 6.34 10.23 9.04
N ASN A 442 5.32 9.52 9.50
CA ASN A 442 5.02 8.10 9.24
C ASN A 442 6.20 7.15 9.51
N PRO A 443 6.79 7.15 10.72
CA PRO A 443 7.90 6.28 11.04
C PRO A 443 7.46 4.83 11.25
N LEU A 444 8.35 3.89 10.88
CA LEU A 444 8.16 2.49 11.27
C LEU A 444 8.17 2.34 12.80
N SER A 445 7.25 1.55 13.35
CA SER A 445 7.15 1.22 14.79
C SER A 445 8.32 0.39 15.35
N LEU A 446 9.30 0.04 14.52
CA LEU A 446 10.46 -0.74 14.94
C LEU A 446 11.41 0.10 15.80
N THR A 447 11.83 -0.44 16.95
CA THR A 447 12.83 0.18 17.83
C THR A 447 14.13 0.47 17.07
N ARG A 448 14.68 1.69 17.19
CA ARG A 448 15.99 2.05 16.65
C ARG A 448 17.09 1.78 17.66
N PHE A 449 18.24 1.32 17.19
CA PHE A 449 19.43 1.11 18.03
C PHE A 449 20.49 2.13 17.65
N VAL A 450 20.82 3.06 18.55
CA VAL A 450 21.85 4.08 18.31
C VAL A 450 23.13 3.68 19.03
N ALA A 451 24.16 3.39 18.25
CA ALA A 451 25.48 2.97 18.71
C ALA A 451 26.47 4.14 18.71
N PHE A 452 27.38 4.12 19.66
CA PHE A 452 28.38 5.15 19.93
C PHE A 452 29.76 4.52 20.07
N GLN A 453 30.76 5.14 19.48
CA GLN A 453 32.15 4.71 19.61
C GLN A 453 33.09 5.90 19.44
N PHE A 454 34.24 5.89 20.15
CA PHE A 454 35.24 6.94 20.03
C PHE A 454 36.65 6.37 19.88
N LYS A 455 37.60 7.22 19.45
CA LYS A 455 39.03 6.88 19.38
C LYS A 455 39.90 8.09 19.70
N ASN A 456 41.12 7.81 20.16
CA ASN A 456 42.17 8.83 20.29
C ASN A 456 42.88 9.03 18.93
N THR A 457 43.72 10.06 18.83
CA THR A 457 44.35 10.52 17.56
C THR A 457 45.21 9.48 16.82
N SER A 458 45.57 8.34 17.43
CA SER A 458 46.36 7.26 16.79
C SER A 458 46.13 5.88 17.41
N ASP A 459 44.91 5.61 17.88
CA ASP A 459 44.64 4.50 18.80
C ASP A 459 43.42 3.65 18.37
N ALA A 460 43.29 2.44 18.92
CA ALA A 460 42.16 1.54 18.73
C ALA A 460 40.85 2.17 19.27
N GLN A 461 39.72 1.79 18.66
CA GLN A 461 38.41 2.29 19.05
C GLN A 461 37.97 1.74 20.41
N SER A 462 37.09 2.48 21.09
CA SER A 462 36.42 2.02 22.31
C SER A 462 35.51 0.81 22.05
N ALA A 463 35.08 0.13 23.11
CA ALA A 463 33.88 -0.69 23.05
C ALA A 463 32.67 0.16 22.60
N VAL A 464 31.68 -0.47 21.97
CA VAL A 464 30.46 0.20 21.51
C VAL A 464 29.49 0.36 22.68
N GLY A 465 29.10 1.60 22.96
CA GLY A 465 27.93 1.90 23.80
C GLY A 465 26.69 2.01 22.92
N TRP A 466 25.53 1.56 23.38
CA TRP A 466 24.29 1.62 22.60
C TRP A 466 23.11 2.11 23.44
N ARG A 467 22.19 2.83 22.78
CA ARG A 467 20.91 3.27 23.33
C ARG A 467 19.80 2.84 22.40
N LEU A 468 18.73 2.29 22.96
CA LEU A 468 17.53 1.99 22.19
C LEU A 468 16.57 3.17 22.21
N ILE A 469 15.90 3.39 21.08
CA ILE A 469 14.85 4.39 20.90
C ILE A 469 13.56 3.68 20.49
N GLN A 470 12.58 3.67 21.39
CA GLN A 470 11.23 3.21 21.08
C GLN A 470 10.51 4.29 20.30
N VAL A 471 10.09 3.95 19.08
CA VAL A 471 9.33 4.83 18.22
C VAL A 471 7.86 4.46 18.35
N THR A 472 7.04 5.42 18.73
CA THR A 472 5.58 5.31 18.73
C THR A 472 5.04 6.14 17.56
N PRO A 473 4.64 5.50 16.44
CA PRO A 473 3.98 6.19 15.34
C PRO A 473 2.60 6.72 15.79
N VAL A 474 2.15 7.77 15.12
CA VAL A 474 0.82 8.37 15.30
C VAL A 474 0.06 8.17 13.99
N ASN A 475 -1.19 7.72 14.08
CA ASN A 475 -2.02 7.48 12.89
C ASN A 475 -2.35 8.80 12.19
N ASP A 476 -2.05 8.90 10.89
CA ASP A 476 -2.51 9.99 10.05
C ASP A 476 -3.85 9.61 9.42
N ALA A 477 -4.75 10.59 9.28
CA ALA A 477 -6.05 10.31 8.67
C ALA A 477 -5.92 10.07 7.17
N PRO A 478 -6.73 9.18 6.57
CA PRO A 478 -6.69 8.95 5.14
C PRO A 478 -7.10 10.20 4.35
N THR A 479 -6.60 10.29 3.13
CA THR A 479 -6.93 11.36 2.19
C THR A 479 -8.01 10.91 1.21
N LEU A 480 -8.93 11.84 0.89
CA LEU A 480 -9.93 11.65 -0.17
C LEU A 480 -10.33 13.02 -0.72
N THR A 481 -9.88 13.33 -1.93
CA THR A 481 -10.09 14.66 -2.52
C THR A 481 -10.99 14.64 -3.74
N THR A 482 -11.03 13.54 -4.51
CA THR A 482 -11.85 13.40 -5.72
C THR A 482 -12.49 12.02 -5.81
N ILE A 483 -13.71 12.00 -6.35
CA ILE A 483 -14.41 10.79 -6.80
C ILE A 483 -14.96 11.12 -8.19
N ALA A 484 -14.68 10.27 -9.17
CA ALA A 484 -15.20 10.36 -10.53
C ALA A 484 -16.68 9.95 -10.57
N ASP A 485 -17.42 10.47 -11.55
CA ASP A 485 -18.83 10.14 -11.72
C ASP A 485 -19.01 8.65 -12.07
N LEU A 486 -19.92 7.99 -11.37
CA LEU A 486 -20.28 6.60 -11.63
C LEU A 486 -21.33 6.52 -12.75
N ALA A 487 -21.32 5.43 -13.51
CA ALA A 487 -22.26 5.18 -14.60
C ALA A 487 -22.93 3.80 -14.46
N GLY A 488 -23.91 3.52 -15.31
CA GLY A 488 -24.60 2.22 -15.37
C GLY A 488 -25.90 2.12 -14.58
N ALA A 489 -26.33 3.19 -13.90
CA ALA A 489 -27.67 3.25 -13.32
C ALA A 489 -28.72 3.44 -14.43
N LEU A 490 -29.86 2.76 -14.26
CA LEU A 490 -31.08 3.00 -15.04
C LEU A 490 -32.14 3.65 -14.13
N GLN A 491 -33.01 4.45 -14.72
CA GLN A 491 -34.16 5.05 -14.04
C GLN A 491 -34.98 3.96 -13.33
N ASP A 492 -35.44 4.28 -12.12
CA ASP A 492 -36.27 3.40 -11.28
C ASP A 492 -35.69 1.99 -11.01
N THR A 493 -34.40 1.76 -11.26
CA THR A 493 -33.73 0.47 -11.13
C THR A 493 -32.59 0.53 -10.13
N ASP A 494 -32.35 -0.57 -9.41
CA ASP A 494 -31.27 -0.70 -8.44
C ASP A 494 -29.91 -0.81 -9.16
N LEU A 495 -28.94 0.02 -8.76
CA LEU A 495 -27.53 -0.05 -9.15
C LEU A 495 -26.70 -0.63 -8.00
N THR A 496 -25.96 -1.70 -8.26
CA THR A 496 -24.93 -2.21 -7.35
C THR A 496 -23.65 -1.40 -7.49
N ILE A 497 -23.15 -0.86 -6.38
CA ILE A 497 -21.88 -0.12 -6.28
C ILE A 497 -20.98 -0.92 -5.34
N THR A 498 -19.96 -1.58 -5.90
CA THR A 498 -18.98 -2.32 -5.11
C THR A 498 -17.91 -1.40 -4.52
N TYR A 499 -17.23 -1.85 -3.47
CA TYR A 499 -16.04 -1.17 -2.95
C TYR A 499 -15.02 -0.90 -4.04
N GLU A 500 -14.73 -1.89 -4.88
CA GLU A 500 -13.70 -1.82 -5.92
C GLU A 500 -14.06 -0.77 -6.97
N THR A 501 -15.35 -0.67 -7.31
CA THR A 501 -15.84 0.34 -8.25
C THR A 501 -15.67 1.75 -7.67
N LEU A 502 -16.06 1.95 -6.41
CA LEU A 502 -15.94 3.26 -5.76
C LEU A 502 -14.48 3.63 -5.49
N PHE A 503 -13.67 2.66 -5.10
CA PHE A 503 -12.24 2.83 -4.86
C PHE A 503 -11.53 3.23 -6.15
N ALA A 504 -11.76 2.52 -7.26
CA ALA A 504 -11.20 2.83 -8.58
C ALA A 504 -11.66 4.19 -9.13
N ALA A 505 -12.85 4.65 -8.76
CA ALA A 505 -13.34 5.99 -9.11
C ALA A 505 -12.73 7.09 -8.22
N SER A 506 -12.08 6.75 -7.12
CA SER A 506 -11.57 7.70 -6.14
C SER A 506 -10.04 7.84 -6.18
N ASN A 507 -9.53 8.83 -5.45
CA ASN A 507 -8.12 8.89 -5.08
C ASN A 507 -7.90 8.67 -3.58
N ALA A 508 -8.72 7.82 -2.96
CA ALA A 508 -8.55 7.47 -1.56
C ALA A 508 -7.16 6.85 -1.34
N ALA A 509 -6.39 7.40 -0.41
CA ALA A 509 -5.07 6.91 -0.06
C ALA A 509 -4.78 7.21 1.41
N ASP A 510 -4.04 6.32 2.05
CA ASP A 510 -3.66 6.40 3.46
C ASP A 510 -2.13 6.52 3.55
N PRO A 511 -1.56 7.47 4.31
CA PRO A 511 -0.11 7.66 4.34
C PRO A 511 0.66 6.46 4.91
N GLU A 512 0.02 5.64 5.73
CA GLU A 512 0.56 4.40 6.31
C GLU A 512 0.19 3.15 5.50
N ASP A 513 -0.39 3.32 4.30
CA ASP A 513 -0.92 2.24 3.46
C ASP A 513 -1.94 1.35 4.20
N GLN A 514 -2.67 1.89 5.20
CA GLN A 514 -3.73 1.14 5.88
C GLN A 514 -4.91 0.84 4.96
N ALA A 515 -5.63 -0.24 5.27
CA ALA A 515 -6.79 -0.64 4.50
C ALA A 515 -7.93 0.39 4.65
N ILE A 516 -8.37 0.94 3.53
CA ILE A 516 -9.42 1.96 3.50
C ILE A 516 -10.80 1.32 3.36
N SER A 517 -11.77 1.89 4.08
CA SER A 517 -13.20 1.72 3.85
C SER A 517 -13.84 3.07 3.52
N PHE A 518 -14.94 3.08 2.78
CA PHE A 518 -15.75 4.28 2.59
C PHE A 518 -16.87 4.34 3.61
N ARG A 519 -16.80 5.30 4.53
CA ARG A 519 -17.88 5.57 5.47
C ARG A 519 -18.92 6.47 4.82
N ILE A 520 -20.18 6.05 4.85
CA ILE A 520 -21.30 6.83 4.30
C ILE A 520 -21.63 7.96 5.26
N GLU A 521 -21.58 9.20 4.78
CA GLU A 521 -21.81 10.40 5.60
C GLU A 521 -23.22 10.99 5.42
N ALA A 522 -23.83 10.80 4.25
CA ALA A 522 -25.21 11.21 3.98
C ALA A 522 -25.72 10.53 2.71
N VAL A 523 -27.02 10.24 2.64
CA VAL A 523 -27.72 9.89 1.40
C VAL A 523 -28.37 11.16 0.86
N SER A 524 -27.94 11.62 -0.31
CA SER A 524 -28.36 12.89 -0.89
C SER A 524 -29.65 12.75 -1.70
N THR A 525 -29.77 11.69 -2.51
CA THR A 525 -30.96 11.37 -3.29
C THR A 525 -31.17 9.85 -3.41
N GLY A 526 -32.42 9.46 -3.67
CA GLY A 526 -32.79 8.04 -3.83
C GLY A 526 -32.73 7.26 -2.52
N THR A 527 -32.51 5.94 -2.64
CA THR A 527 -32.31 5.05 -1.49
C THR A 527 -30.99 4.32 -1.60
N LEU A 528 -30.26 4.19 -0.48
CA LEU A 528 -29.00 3.46 -0.41
C LEU A 528 -29.10 2.36 0.65
N LYS A 529 -28.76 1.13 0.28
CA LYS A 529 -28.84 -0.05 1.14
C LYS A 529 -27.53 -0.83 1.17
N LYS A 530 -27.25 -1.50 2.28
CA LYS A 530 -26.19 -2.50 2.45
C LYS A 530 -26.81 -3.79 3.00
N GLY A 531 -26.58 -4.92 2.34
CA GLY A 531 -27.20 -6.21 2.74
C GLY A 531 -28.73 -6.14 2.86
N GLY A 532 -29.39 -5.38 1.98
CA GLY A 532 -30.85 -5.17 1.97
C GLY A 532 -31.39 -4.15 2.99
N SER A 533 -30.58 -3.71 3.96
CA SER A 533 -30.99 -2.71 4.96
C SER A 533 -30.55 -1.31 4.56
N ALA A 534 -31.34 -0.29 4.93
CA ALA A 534 -30.95 1.10 4.69
C ALA A 534 -29.64 1.44 5.43
N VAL A 535 -28.75 2.17 4.78
CA VAL A 535 -27.50 2.62 5.40
C VAL A 535 -27.78 3.61 6.54
N THR A 536 -26.90 3.63 7.53
CA THR A 536 -26.90 4.61 8.62
C THR A 536 -25.74 5.60 8.40
N PRO A 537 -26.04 6.86 8.07
CA PRO A 537 -25.01 7.90 7.92
C PRO A 537 -24.14 8.04 9.18
N GLY A 538 -22.84 8.18 8.98
CA GLY A 538 -21.83 8.29 10.05
C GLY A 538 -21.32 6.95 10.60
N SER A 539 -21.93 5.81 10.24
CA SER A 539 -21.50 4.50 10.77
C SER A 539 -21.43 3.37 9.74
N THR A 540 -22.24 3.39 8.67
CA THR A 540 -22.15 2.36 7.64
C THR A 540 -20.86 2.50 6.84
N LEU A 541 -20.08 1.42 6.81
CA LEU A 541 -18.85 1.30 6.01
C LEU A 541 -19.12 0.48 4.74
N LEU A 542 -18.37 0.78 3.68
CA LEU A 542 -18.18 -0.05 2.50
C LEU A 542 -16.70 -0.42 2.45
N SER A 543 -16.38 -1.68 2.73
CA SER A 543 -15.03 -2.24 2.78
C SER A 543 -14.77 -3.18 1.60
N SER A 544 -13.52 -3.61 1.41
CA SER A 544 -13.16 -4.51 0.29
C SER A 544 -14.00 -5.79 0.27
N GLY A 545 -14.49 -6.15 -0.92
CA GLY A 545 -15.39 -7.29 -1.14
C GLY A 545 -16.86 -7.02 -0.80
N GLU A 546 -17.21 -5.83 -0.32
CA GLU A 546 -18.59 -5.45 -0.03
C GLU A 546 -19.22 -4.59 -1.12
N GLU A 547 -20.55 -4.47 -1.06
CA GLU A 547 -21.33 -3.71 -2.02
C GLU A 547 -22.46 -2.92 -1.36
N LEU A 548 -22.86 -1.85 -2.04
CA LEU A 548 -24.05 -1.07 -1.76
C LEU A 548 -25.03 -1.22 -2.92
N VAL A 549 -26.32 -1.11 -2.62
CA VAL A 549 -27.37 -1.03 -3.62
C VAL A 549 -27.99 0.36 -3.54
N TRP A 550 -27.79 1.15 -4.59
CA TRP A 550 -28.37 2.48 -4.73
C TRP A 550 -29.48 2.46 -5.77
N ARG A 551 -30.65 3.00 -5.42
CA ARG A 551 -31.76 3.22 -6.36
C ARG A 551 -32.02 4.72 -6.49
N PRO A 552 -32.10 5.29 -7.70
CA PRO A 552 -32.44 6.70 -7.87
C PRO A 552 -33.84 6.99 -7.31
N ALA A 553 -34.11 8.27 -7.03
CA ALA A 553 -35.47 8.71 -6.71
C ALA A 553 -36.39 8.42 -7.92
N SER A 554 -37.68 8.18 -7.66
CA SER A 554 -38.58 7.75 -8.73
C SER A 554 -38.66 8.77 -9.85
N GLY A 555 -38.54 8.31 -11.10
CA GLY A 555 -38.50 9.14 -12.29
C GLY A 555 -37.21 9.98 -12.49
N ALA A 556 -36.22 9.92 -11.59
CA ALA A 556 -35.03 10.76 -11.67
C ALA A 556 -34.01 10.25 -12.71
N THR A 557 -33.44 11.17 -13.49
CA THR A 557 -32.54 10.88 -14.62
C THR A 557 -31.37 11.87 -14.68
N GLY A 558 -30.32 11.54 -15.44
CA GLY A 558 -29.12 12.37 -15.60
C GLY A 558 -28.11 12.22 -14.46
N LEU A 559 -27.21 13.20 -14.31
CA LEU A 559 -26.16 13.17 -13.28
C LEU A 559 -26.73 13.59 -11.91
N LEU A 560 -26.86 12.63 -11.00
CA LEU A 560 -27.45 12.85 -9.67
C LEU A 560 -26.40 12.81 -8.57
N ASN A 561 -26.57 13.66 -7.56
CA ASN A 561 -25.85 13.57 -6.29
C ASN A 561 -26.46 12.42 -5.48
N ALA A 562 -25.83 11.25 -5.48
CA ALA A 562 -26.37 10.05 -4.85
C ALA A 562 -26.18 10.08 -3.32
N PHE A 563 -24.94 10.11 -2.85
CA PHE A 563 -24.58 10.11 -1.43
C PHE A 563 -23.17 10.68 -1.23
N THR A 564 -22.79 10.99 0.01
CA THR A 564 -21.43 11.46 0.35
C THR A 564 -20.68 10.44 1.18
N VAL A 565 -19.37 10.34 0.98
CA VAL A 565 -18.49 9.42 1.74
C VAL A 565 -17.23 10.08 2.27
N LYS A 566 -16.67 9.51 3.32
CA LYS A 566 -15.28 9.74 3.77
C LYS A 566 -14.49 8.45 3.66
N ALA A 567 -13.21 8.55 3.27
CA ALA A 567 -12.27 7.46 3.50
C ALA A 567 -12.06 7.28 5.01
N TRP A 568 -11.93 6.02 5.44
CA TRP A 568 -11.81 5.59 6.84
C TRP A 568 -10.81 4.44 6.92
N ASP A 569 -9.81 4.55 7.78
CA ASP A 569 -8.70 3.58 7.96
C ASP A 569 -8.95 2.59 9.12
N GLY A 570 -9.97 2.82 9.95
CA GLY A 570 -10.23 2.07 11.18
C GLY A 570 -10.10 2.90 12.46
N GLN A 571 -9.38 4.01 12.41
CA GLN A 571 -9.08 4.92 13.51
C GLN A 571 -9.60 6.35 13.24
N ALA A 572 -9.35 6.87 12.05
CA ALA A 572 -9.66 8.23 11.62
C ALA A 572 -10.37 8.28 10.26
N ALA A 573 -11.10 9.37 10.04
CA ALA A 573 -11.77 9.65 8.77
C ALA A 573 -11.05 10.78 8.04
N SER A 574 -11.05 10.72 6.71
CA SER A 574 -10.69 11.87 5.88
C SER A 574 -11.46 13.13 6.29
N THR A 575 -10.81 14.28 6.14
CA THR A 575 -11.29 15.53 6.75
C THR A 575 -12.64 15.98 6.17
N THR A 576 -12.83 15.84 4.85
CA THR A 576 -13.99 16.36 4.11
C THR A 576 -14.72 15.23 3.40
N ALA A 577 -16.05 15.18 3.56
CA ALA A 577 -16.88 14.23 2.82
C ALA A 577 -16.91 14.58 1.33
N ARG A 578 -16.81 13.57 0.46
CA ARG A 578 -16.87 13.71 -1.00
C ARG A 578 -18.17 13.17 -1.55
N GLN A 579 -18.74 13.92 -2.48
CA GLN A 579 -19.98 13.56 -3.17
C GLN A 579 -19.71 12.46 -4.19
N VAL A 580 -20.40 11.34 -4.03
CA VAL A 580 -20.55 10.31 -5.06
C VAL A 580 -21.70 10.75 -5.96
N LYS A 581 -21.42 10.87 -7.26
CA LYS A 581 -22.41 11.17 -8.28
C LYS A 581 -22.61 9.97 -9.17
N VAL A 582 -23.85 9.77 -9.61
CA VAL A 582 -24.23 8.65 -10.46
C VAL A 582 -25.00 9.20 -11.65
N ASN A 583 -24.57 8.87 -12.85
CA ASN A 583 -25.29 9.16 -14.08
C ASN A 583 -26.36 8.09 -14.32
N VAL A 584 -27.62 8.52 -14.32
CA VAL A 584 -28.80 7.67 -14.47
C VAL A 584 -29.35 7.81 -15.89
N ALA A 585 -29.28 6.70 -16.63
CA ALA A 585 -29.82 6.59 -17.99
C ALA A 585 -31.32 6.29 -17.96
N VAL A 586 -32.06 6.84 -18.92
CA VAL A 586 -33.44 6.40 -19.18
C VAL A 586 -33.34 5.05 -19.91
N PRO A 587 -34.02 3.97 -19.43
CA PRO A 587 -34.10 2.71 -20.17
C PRO A 587 -34.74 2.90 -21.55
N ALA A 588 -34.92 1.82 -22.33
CA ALA A 588 -35.68 1.93 -23.57
C ALA A 588 -37.11 2.37 -23.24
N GLU A 589 -37.59 3.45 -23.87
CA GLU A 589 -38.88 4.08 -23.60
C GLU A 589 -39.60 4.30 -24.93
N ILE A 590 -40.75 3.66 -25.12
CA ILE A 590 -41.53 3.72 -26.35
C ILE A 590 -42.55 4.86 -26.32
N GLU A 591 -42.73 5.55 -27.44
CA GLU A 591 -43.88 6.43 -27.63
C GLU A 591 -44.46 6.17 -29.02
N VAL A 592 -45.75 5.81 -29.08
CA VAL A 592 -46.44 5.61 -30.35
C VAL A 592 -47.33 6.81 -30.66
N LYS A 593 -47.19 7.38 -31.86
CA LYS A 593 -47.95 8.53 -32.35
C LYS A 593 -48.70 8.21 -33.63
N GLN A 594 -49.89 8.81 -33.77
CA GLN A 594 -50.56 8.98 -35.07
C GLN A 594 -50.60 10.48 -35.38
N GLY A 595 -49.90 10.90 -36.43
CA GLY A 595 -49.69 12.32 -36.70
C GLY A 595 -48.95 13.01 -35.54
N LEU A 596 -49.59 14.00 -34.91
CA LEU A 596 -49.06 14.71 -33.73
C LEU A 596 -49.61 14.17 -32.39
N THR A 597 -50.53 13.21 -32.44
CA THR A 597 -51.23 12.70 -31.25
C THR A 597 -50.48 11.51 -30.68
N THR A 598 -50.06 11.59 -29.42
CA THR A 598 -49.52 10.45 -28.65
C THR A 598 -50.65 9.50 -28.29
N LEU A 599 -50.44 8.22 -28.56
CA LEU A 599 -51.31 7.13 -28.16
C LEU A 599 -50.89 6.65 -26.77
N VAL A 600 -51.87 6.21 -25.98
CA VAL A 600 -51.65 5.65 -24.64
C VAL A 600 -51.73 4.13 -24.75
N ASP A 601 -50.76 3.42 -24.17
CA ASP A 601 -50.82 1.96 -24.05
C ASP A 601 -52.10 1.52 -23.33
N GLY A 602 -52.76 0.44 -23.77
CA GLY A 602 -54.03 0.01 -23.18
C GLY A 602 -55.25 0.77 -23.68
N SER A 603 -55.10 1.77 -24.57
CA SER A 603 -56.22 2.63 -24.95
C SER A 603 -57.38 1.85 -25.58
N THR A 604 -58.56 1.98 -24.97
CA THR A 604 -59.81 1.42 -25.49
C THR A 604 -60.50 2.33 -26.50
N THR A 605 -60.06 3.59 -26.63
CA THR A 605 -60.59 4.54 -27.62
C THR A 605 -59.89 4.30 -28.95
N PRO A 606 -60.59 3.87 -30.01
CA PRO A 606 -59.94 3.50 -31.26
C PRO A 606 -59.43 4.70 -32.05
N VAL A 607 -58.26 4.57 -32.67
CA VAL A 607 -57.80 5.50 -33.70
C VAL A 607 -58.65 5.30 -34.95
N SER A 608 -59.29 6.38 -35.43
CA SER A 608 -60.24 6.29 -36.54
C SER A 608 -59.56 6.43 -37.91
N PHE A 609 -59.89 5.51 -38.81
CA PHE A 609 -59.60 5.56 -40.25
C PHE A 609 -60.72 6.28 -41.03
N GLY A 610 -61.74 6.80 -40.35
CA GLY A 610 -62.87 7.47 -40.98
C GLY A 610 -63.79 6.52 -41.74
N THR A 611 -64.48 7.07 -42.74
CA THR A 611 -65.44 6.35 -43.59
C THR A 611 -64.96 6.33 -45.04
N THR A 612 -65.03 5.17 -45.71
CA THR A 612 -64.68 5.04 -47.14
C THR A 612 -65.68 4.15 -47.89
N VAL A 613 -65.65 4.17 -49.22
CA VAL A 613 -66.53 3.34 -50.07
C VAL A 613 -65.87 2.01 -50.46
N GLN A 614 -66.68 0.94 -50.53
CA GLN A 614 -66.28 -0.37 -51.03
C GLN A 614 -65.84 -0.28 -52.50
N PHE A 615 -64.77 -0.98 -52.89
CA PHE A 615 -64.27 -1.13 -54.27
C PHE A 615 -64.36 0.14 -55.15
N GLY A 616 -63.41 1.07 -55.01
CA GLY A 616 -63.35 2.26 -55.89
C GLY A 616 -62.60 3.46 -55.30
N SER A 617 -62.35 3.46 -53.99
CA SER A 617 -61.53 4.49 -53.31
C SER A 617 -60.13 3.98 -53.01
N ALA A 618 -59.14 4.89 -52.98
CA ALA A 618 -57.79 4.57 -52.50
C ALA A 618 -57.89 4.02 -51.07
N ALA A 619 -57.25 2.88 -50.81
CA ALA A 619 -57.25 2.28 -49.48
C ALA A 619 -56.74 3.28 -48.44
N VAL A 620 -57.51 3.46 -47.36
CA VAL A 620 -57.11 4.38 -46.28
C VAL A 620 -55.97 3.75 -45.51
N GLU A 621 -54.81 4.40 -45.55
CA GLU A 621 -53.60 3.99 -44.85
C GLU A 621 -53.21 5.07 -43.84
N LEU A 622 -52.98 4.66 -42.58
CA LEU A 622 -52.41 5.53 -41.56
C LEU A 622 -50.99 5.09 -41.24
N THR A 623 -50.10 6.08 -41.13
CA THR A 623 -48.72 5.89 -40.65
C THR A 623 -48.68 6.19 -39.15
N PHE A 624 -48.08 5.27 -38.40
CA PHE A 624 -47.81 5.41 -36.98
C PHE A 624 -46.31 5.56 -36.78
N THR A 625 -45.91 6.51 -35.94
CA THR A 625 -44.52 6.76 -35.60
C THR A 625 -44.24 6.18 -34.23
N ILE A 626 -43.16 5.41 -34.11
CA ILE A 626 -42.63 4.90 -32.85
C ILE A 626 -41.36 5.71 -32.56
N ASN A 627 -41.35 6.47 -31.47
CA ASN A 627 -40.17 7.16 -30.96
C ASN A 627 -39.54 6.35 -29.84
N ASN A 628 -38.21 6.34 -29.77
CA ASN A 628 -37.48 5.90 -28.59
C ASN A 628 -37.06 7.13 -27.78
N LEU A 629 -37.77 7.41 -26.69
CA LEU A 629 -37.46 8.53 -25.78
C LEU A 629 -36.32 8.18 -24.81
N GLY A 630 -35.97 6.90 -24.75
CA GLY A 630 -34.94 6.33 -23.91
C GLY A 630 -33.52 6.61 -24.37
N THR A 631 -32.57 6.33 -23.47
CA THR A 631 -31.14 6.32 -23.79
C THR A 631 -30.61 4.92 -24.12
N GLY A 632 -31.41 3.87 -23.84
CA GLY A 632 -31.18 2.51 -24.31
C GLY A 632 -31.73 2.28 -25.73
N THR A 633 -31.26 1.22 -26.40
CA THR A 633 -31.85 0.80 -27.68
C THR A 633 -33.22 0.15 -27.46
N LEU A 634 -34.24 0.67 -28.14
CA LEU A 634 -35.58 0.08 -28.18
C LEU A 634 -35.62 -1.02 -29.24
N THR A 635 -35.79 -2.28 -28.82
CA THR A 635 -36.08 -3.40 -29.70
C THR A 635 -37.58 -3.49 -29.92
N VAL A 636 -37.99 -3.59 -31.18
CA VAL A 636 -39.39 -3.56 -31.58
C VAL A 636 -39.70 -4.84 -32.37
N GLY A 637 -40.79 -5.51 -32.03
CA GLY A 637 -41.27 -6.69 -32.76
C GLY A 637 -42.13 -6.33 -33.97
N ASN A 638 -42.66 -7.36 -34.63
CA ASN A 638 -43.67 -7.14 -35.65
C ASN A 638 -44.97 -6.67 -34.99
N VAL A 639 -45.64 -5.71 -35.62
CA VAL A 639 -47.02 -5.33 -35.31
C VAL A 639 -47.92 -6.51 -35.66
N THR A 640 -48.75 -6.92 -34.72
CA THR A 640 -49.79 -7.93 -34.90
C THR A 640 -51.17 -7.30 -34.75
N LEU A 641 -52.14 -7.88 -35.46
CA LEU A 641 -53.55 -7.51 -35.35
C LEU A 641 -54.31 -8.68 -34.74
N GLU A 642 -55.06 -8.41 -33.68
CA GLU A 642 -55.97 -9.36 -33.04
C GLU A 642 -57.41 -8.89 -33.21
N ASN A 643 -58.37 -9.81 -33.12
CA ASN A 643 -59.81 -9.54 -33.26
C ASN A 643 -60.16 -8.68 -34.50
N HIS A 644 -59.38 -8.82 -35.59
CA HIS A 644 -59.42 -7.87 -36.69
C HIS A 644 -60.40 -8.30 -37.80
N GLN A 645 -61.14 -7.32 -38.31
CA GLN A 645 -61.90 -7.41 -39.57
C GLN A 645 -61.55 -6.19 -40.40
N GLY A 646 -61.20 -6.40 -41.68
CA GLY A 646 -60.96 -5.29 -42.61
C GLY A 646 -59.72 -4.43 -42.34
N PHE A 647 -58.70 -4.96 -41.66
CA PHE A 647 -57.40 -4.30 -41.48
C PHE A 647 -56.22 -5.23 -41.81
N ALA A 648 -55.14 -4.66 -42.32
CA ALA A 648 -53.86 -5.32 -42.54
C ALA A 648 -52.68 -4.41 -42.16
N VAL A 649 -51.56 -5.03 -41.80
CA VAL A 649 -50.28 -4.32 -41.66
C VAL A 649 -49.65 -4.20 -43.04
N SER A 650 -49.58 -2.99 -43.59
CA SER A 650 -49.01 -2.73 -44.91
C SER A 650 -47.50 -2.44 -44.87
N ALA A 651 -46.97 -2.02 -43.72
CA ALA A 651 -45.53 -1.93 -43.47
C ALA A 651 -45.21 -2.18 -42.00
N GLN A 652 -44.23 -3.05 -41.74
CA GLN A 652 -43.70 -3.31 -40.39
C GLN A 652 -42.67 -2.25 -40.00
N PRO A 653 -42.50 -1.97 -38.69
CA PRO A 653 -41.43 -1.09 -38.22
C PRO A 653 -40.06 -1.76 -38.31
N ALA A 654 -39.00 -0.96 -38.30
CA ALA A 654 -37.64 -1.47 -38.07
C ALA A 654 -37.55 -2.13 -36.68
N GLY A 655 -36.89 -3.29 -36.60
CA GLY A 655 -36.83 -4.08 -35.36
C GLY A 655 -35.93 -3.52 -34.24
N SER A 656 -35.25 -2.40 -34.50
CA SER A 656 -34.39 -1.72 -33.53
C SER A 656 -34.42 -0.22 -33.79
N VAL A 657 -34.59 0.57 -32.74
CA VAL A 657 -34.62 2.02 -32.77
C VAL A 657 -33.58 2.54 -31.78
N GLY A 658 -32.57 3.25 -32.30
CA GLY A 658 -31.54 3.87 -31.46
C GLY A 658 -32.10 4.95 -30.53
N PRO A 659 -31.35 5.39 -29.51
CA PRO A 659 -31.75 6.47 -28.63
C PRO A 659 -32.16 7.74 -29.38
N SER A 660 -33.24 8.38 -28.93
CA SER A 660 -33.79 9.61 -29.55
C SER A 660 -34.11 9.50 -31.05
N SER A 661 -34.21 8.28 -31.57
CA SER A 661 -34.55 7.99 -32.98
C SER A 661 -36.00 7.51 -33.08
N SER A 662 -36.48 7.37 -34.32
CA SER A 662 -37.83 6.90 -34.59
C SER A 662 -37.88 5.88 -35.72
N THR A 663 -38.94 5.07 -35.73
CA THR A 663 -39.33 4.21 -36.85
C THR A 663 -40.81 4.37 -37.13
N THR A 664 -41.32 3.79 -38.22
CA THR A 664 -42.75 3.88 -38.56
C THR A 664 -43.28 2.53 -38.99
N PHE A 665 -44.56 2.28 -38.70
CA PHE A 665 -45.33 1.20 -39.31
C PHE A 665 -46.60 1.77 -39.93
N LYS A 666 -47.22 0.99 -40.82
CA LYS A 666 -48.42 1.39 -41.54
C LYS A 666 -49.50 0.34 -41.40
N LEU A 667 -50.71 0.81 -41.12
CA LEU A 667 -51.91 0.00 -41.11
C LEU A 667 -52.82 0.48 -42.25
N GLN A 668 -53.40 -0.48 -42.95
CA GLN A 668 -54.29 -0.26 -44.08
C GLN A 668 -55.68 -0.81 -43.74
N MET A 669 -56.71 0.00 -43.99
CA MET A 669 -58.09 -0.46 -43.96
C MET A 669 -58.43 -1.14 -45.31
N LEU A 670 -58.81 -2.41 -45.25
CA LEU A 670 -59.16 -3.23 -46.42
C LEU A 670 -60.64 -3.03 -46.77
N THR A 671 -60.91 -2.57 -47.99
CA THR A 671 -62.26 -2.19 -48.46
C THR A 671 -63.09 -3.34 -49.04
N GLY A 672 -62.72 -4.59 -48.74
CA GLY A 672 -63.33 -5.78 -49.36
C GLY A 672 -64.73 -6.13 -48.84
N ALA A 673 -65.11 -5.64 -47.65
CA ALA A 673 -66.39 -5.93 -47.02
C ALA A 673 -67.03 -4.65 -46.48
N LEU A 674 -68.36 -4.60 -46.48
CA LEU A 674 -69.14 -3.51 -45.89
C LEU A 674 -69.20 -3.61 -44.36
N GLY A 675 -69.37 -2.47 -43.71
CA GLY A 675 -69.67 -2.38 -42.28
C GLY A 675 -68.58 -1.68 -41.45
N ASN A 676 -68.73 -1.80 -40.13
CA ASN A 676 -67.78 -1.25 -39.18
C ASN A 676 -66.60 -2.22 -39.02
N MET A 677 -65.42 -1.72 -39.34
CA MET A 677 -64.15 -2.42 -39.20
C MET A 677 -63.50 -2.03 -37.88
N ALA A 678 -62.88 -3.00 -37.22
CA ALA A 678 -62.10 -2.78 -36.02
C ALA A 678 -60.95 -3.79 -35.94
N ALA A 679 -59.88 -3.41 -35.25
CA ALA A 679 -58.78 -4.30 -34.92
C ALA A 679 -58.11 -3.87 -33.60
N ASP A 680 -57.61 -4.86 -32.87
CA ASP A 680 -56.71 -4.65 -31.74
C ASP A 680 -55.27 -4.72 -32.26
N VAL A 681 -54.50 -3.67 -32.04
CA VAL A 681 -53.11 -3.57 -32.47
C VAL A 681 -52.21 -3.90 -31.28
N SER A 682 -51.23 -4.77 -31.48
CA SER A 682 -50.25 -5.14 -30.46
C SER A 682 -48.83 -5.08 -31.03
N LEU A 683 -47.90 -4.58 -30.22
CA LEU A 683 -46.50 -4.38 -30.57
C LEU A 683 -45.60 -4.78 -29.40
N THR A 684 -45.00 -5.96 -29.48
CA THR A 684 -43.99 -6.38 -28.50
C THR A 684 -42.75 -5.51 -28.60
N ASN A 685 -42.18 -5.09 -27.48
CA ASN A 685 -40.97 -4.27 -27.43
C ASN A 685 -40.16 -4.60 -26.16
N ASN A 686 -39.10 -3.85 -25.85
CA ASN A 686 -38.33 -4.02 -24.60
C ASN A 686 -38.44 -2.84 -23.63
N ASP A 687 -39.42 -1.98 -23.83
CA ASP A 687 -39.88 -1.08 -22.79
C ASP A 687 -40.54 -1.92 -21.68
N SER A 688 -40.18 -1.67 -20.43
CA SER A 688 -40.47 -2.59 -19.33
C SER A 688 -41.91 -2.50 -18.82
N ASP A 689 -42.56 -1.34 -18.97
CA ASP A 689 -43.91 -1.06 -18.50
C ASP A 689 -44.93 -0.89 -19.63
N GLU A 690 -44.48 -0.76 -20.89
CA GLU A 690 -45.34 -0.68 -22.08
C GLU A 690 -45.11 -1.84 -23.08
N ASN A 691 -44.74 -3.04 -22.60
CA ASN A 691 -44.57 -4.24 -23.44
C ASN A 691 -45.60 -5.36 -23.13
N PRO A 692 -46.44 -5.75 -24.10
CA PRO A 692 -46.59 -5.18 -25.44
C PRO A 692 -47.37 -3.86 -25.44
N PHE A 693 -46.98 -2.92 -26.31
CA PHE A 693 -47.72 -1.69 -26.52
C PHE A 693 -48.97 -2.00 -27.35
N ASN A 694 -50.14 -1.62 -26.85
CA ASN A 694 -51.42 -2.03 -27.41
C ASN A 694 -52.41 -0.86 -27.51
N PHE A 695 -53.19 -0.83 -28.60
CA PHE A 695 -54.24 0.16 -28.84
C PHE A 695 -55.25 -0.37 -29.86
N LYS A 696 -56.39 0.32 -30.03
CA LYS A 696 -57.45 -0.09 -30.98
C LYS A 696 -57.49 0.81 -32.21
N VAL A 697 -57.92 0.26 -33.35
CA VAL A 697 -58.26 1.02 -34.57
C VAL A 697 -59.68 0.72 -35.03
N SER A 698 -60.33 1.68 -35.70
CA SER A 698 -61.67 1.50 -36.27
C SER A 698 -61.87 2.27 -37.57
N GLY A 699 -62.84 1.85 -38.37
CA GLY A 699 -63.29 2.57 -39.56
C GLY A 699 -64.62 2.05 -40.06
N THR A 700 -65.25 2.74 -41.01
CA THR A 700 -66.53 2.32 -41.60
C THR A 700 -66.40 2.22 -43.11
N ILE A 701 -66.84 1.11 -43.68
CA ILE A 701 -66.93 0.92 -45.13
C ILE A 701 -68.40 0.93 -45.52
N VAL A 702 -68.78 1.87 -46.38
CA VAL A 702 -70.12 2.00 -46.93
C VAL A 702 -70.15 1.54 -48.39
N GLY A 703 -71.33 1.18 -48.89
CA GLY A 703 -71.49 0.80 -50.30
C GLY A 703 -71.15 1.95 -51.24
N SER A 704 -70.61 1.64 -52.41
CA SER A 704 -70.41 2.59 -53.52
C SER A 704 -71.74 3.18 -54.02
N GLY A 705 -72.86 2.49 -53.79
CA GLY A 705 -74.16 2.83 -54.38
C GLY A 705 -74.30 2.35 -55.83
N ASP A 706 -73.20 2.01 -56.48
CA ASP A 706 -73.06 1.31 -57.75
C ASP A 706 -72.99 -0.21 -57.51
N GLY A 707 -74.09 -0.92 -57.79
CA GLY A 707 -74.28 -2.35 -57.53
C GLY A 707 -73.79 -3.27 -58.64
N ASP A 708 -73.58 -2.74 -59.85
CA ASP A 708 -73.09 -3.50 -61.00
C ASP A 708 -71.62 -3.21 -61.37
N PHE A 709 -70.99 -2.26 -60.66
CA PHE A 709 -69.60 -1.84 -60.75
C PHE A 709 -69.21 -1.26 -62.11
N ASN A 710 -70.17 -0.66 -62.82
CA ASN A 710 -69.89 -0.04 -64.11
C ASN A 710 -69.32 1.39 -63.99
N GLY A 711 -69.35 1.99 -62.79
CA GLY A 711 -68.87 3.35 -62.51
C GLY A 711 -69.97 4.41 -62.43
N LEU A 712 -71.24 4.02 -62.56
CA LEU A 712 -72.42 4.84 -62.36
C LEU A 712 -73.13 4.38 -61.07
N ASP A 713 -73.61 5.33 -60.26
CA ASP A 713 -74.38 5.01 -59.07
C ASP A 713 -75.77 4.46 -59.44
N ASP A 714 -76.24 3.36 -58.81
CA ASP A 714 -77.52 2.71 -59.13
C ASP A 714 -78.69 3.69 -59.02
N ALA A 715 -78.64 4.66 -58.10
CA ALA A 715 -79.71 5.63 -57.94
C ALA A 715 -79.74 6.65 -59.10
N TRP A 716 -78.57 7.01 -59.63
CA TRP A 716 -78.46 7.85 -60.82
C TRP A 716 -78.94 7.11 -62.08
N GLU A 717 -78.53 5.85 -62.25
CA GLU A 717 -79.01 5.01 -63.36
C GLU A 717 -80.54 4.81 -63.31
N ASN A 718 -81.09 4.51 -62.13
CA ASN A 718 -82.54 4.39 -61.96
C ASN A 718 -83.28 5.71 -62.21
N LEU A 719 -82.68 6.86 -61.87
CA LEU A 719 -83.31 8.18 -62.07
C LEU A 719 -83.49 8.50 -63.56
N TYR A 720 -82.47 8.22 -64.39
CA TYR A 720 -82.47 8.63 -65.80
C TYR A 720 -82.85 7.51 -66.77
N PHE A 721 -82.58 6.24 -66.42
CA PHE A 721 -82.78 5.09 -67.31
C PHE A 721 -83.77 4.06 -66.75
N GLY A 722 -84.22 4.20 -65.50
CA GLY A 722 -85.24 3.34 -64.90
C GLY A 722 -84.77 1.92 -64.54
N GLY A 723 -83.47 1.68 -64.53
CA GLY A 723 -82.83 0.42 -64.13
C GLY A 723 -81.31 0.57 -64.04
N THR A 724 -80.64 -0.42 -63.45
CA THR A 724 -79.17 -0.52 -63.39
C THR A 724 -78.62 -1.21 -64.63
N GLY A 725 -77.31 -1.16 -64.90
CA GLY A 725 -76.70 -1.78 -66.09
C GLY A 725 -76.52 -0.83 -67.26
N VAL A 726 -76.53 0.48 -67.03
CA VAL A 726 -76.42 1.50 -68.06
C VAL A 726 -74.97 1.56 -68.55
N ASP A 727 -74.73 1.45 -69.86
CA ASP A 727 -73.37 1.54 -70.41
C ASP A 727 -72.79 2.94 -70.12
N PRO A 728 -71.70 3.05 -69.31
CA PRO A 728 -71.10 4.35 -68.97
C PRO A 728 -70.51 5.08 -70.19
N ASN A 729 -70.25 4.37 -71.29
CA ASN A 729 -69.69 4.94 -72.51
C ASN A 729 -70.75 5.29 -73.57
N ALA A 730 -72.02 4.97 -73.32
CA ALA A 730 -73.09 5.37 -74.22
C ALA A 730 -73.34 6.88 -74.12
N ASP A 731 -73.78 7.44 -75.25
CA ASP A 731 -74.20 8.84 -75.42
C ASP A 731 -75.65 8.78 -75.97
N PRO A 732 -76.65 8.61 -75.08
CA PRO A 732 -78.03 8.32 -75.50
C PRO A 732 -78.71 9.51 -76.18
N ASP A 733 -78.37 10.73 -75.78
CA ASP A 733 -78.96 11.94 -76.34
C ASP A 733 -78.15 12.54 -77.50
N GLY A 734 -76.90 12.12 -77.68
CA GLY A 734 -76.06 12.40 -78.83
C GLY A 734 -75.33 13.74 -78.76
N ASP A 735 -75.22 14.34 -77.58
CA ASP A 735 -74.59 15.65 -77.38
C ASP A 735 -73.05 15.60 -77.30
N GLY A 736 -72.50 14.39 -77.29
CA GLY A 736 -71.06 14.12 -77.27
C GLY A 736 -70.49 13.87 -75.88
N TRP A 737 -71.30 13.97 -74.82
CA TRP A 737 -70.96 13.46 -73.49
C TRP A 737 -71.46 12.03 -73.33
N ASN A 738 -70.64 11.17 -72.74
CA ASN A 738 -71.12 9.84 -72.35
C ASN A 738 -71.71 9.85 -70.94
N ASN A 739 -72.53 8.85 -70.63
CA ASN A 739 -73.20 8.71 -69.33
C ASN A 739 -72.26 8.89 -68.13
N LEU A 740 -71.02 8.39 -68.20
CA LEU A 740 -70.03 8.56 -67.14
C LEU A 740 -69.60 10.02 -66.96
N GLN A 741 -69.35 10.73 -68.05
CA GLN A 741 -68.99 12.14 -68.02
C GLN A 741 -70.15 12.99 -67.52
N GLU A 742 -71.37 12.63 -67.89
CA GLU A 742 -72.58 13.32 -67.45
C GLU A 742 -72.89 13.11 -65.98
N PHE A 743 -72.74 11.87 -65.49
CA PHE A 743 -72.79 11.56 -64.07
C PHE A 743 -71.77 12.41 -63.28
N GLN A 744 -70.53 12.48 -63.78
CA GLN A 744 -69.47 13.29 -63.16
C GLN A 744 -69.75 14.79 -63.19
N ARG A 745 -70.51 15.27 -64.19
CA ARG A 745 -70.88 16.68 -64.36
C ARG A 745 -72.20 17.05 -63.71
N GLY A 746 -73.00 16.06 -63.29
CA GLY A 746 -74.36 16.25 -62.82
C GLY A 746 -75.33 16.73 -63.91
N THR A 747 -75.06 16.42 -65.18
CA THR A 747 -75.96 16.73 -66.30
C THR A 747 -77.00 15.61 -66.49
N ASN A 748 -78.02 15.88 -67.30
CA ASN A 748 -79.09 14.93 -67.57
C ASN A 748 -78.79 14.14 -68.86
N PRO A 749 -78.51 12.83 -68.78
CA PRO A 749 -78.03 12.01 -69.89
C PRO A 749 -79.08 11.56 -70.91
N THR A 750 -80.23 12.22 -70.86
CA THR A 750 -81.36 11.95 -71.75
C THR A 750 -81.81 13.20 -72.49
N VAL A 751 -81.08 14.30 -72.33
CA VAL A 751 -81.47 15.62 -72.86
C VAL A 751 -80.25 16.25 -73.51
N TYR A 752 -80.29 16.33 -74.84
CA TYR A 752 -79.21 16.92 -75.63
C TYR A 752 -78.89 18.33 -75.15
N ILE A 753 -77.67 18.54 -74.65
CA ILE A 753 -77.20 19.85 -74.25
C ILE A 753 -76.39 20.48 -75.38
N LEU A 754 -76.81 21.66 -75.84
CA LEU A 754 -76.00 22.51 -76.70
C LEU A 754 -75.24 23.52 -75.83
N PRO A 755 -73.93 23.31 -75.57
CA PRO A 755 -73.13 24.29 -74.83
C PRO A 755 -72.87 25.51 -75.70
N LEU A 756 -73.20 26.70 -75.19
CA LEU A 756 -72.82 27.97 -75.77
C LEU A 756 -71.81 28.66 -74.85
N MET A 757 -70.68 29.10 -75.40
CA MET A 757 -69.73 29.93 -74.66
C MET A 757 -70.12 31.40 -74.76
N GLN A 758 -69.78 32.20 -73.76
CA GLN A 758 -69.98 33.64 -73.80
C GLN A 758 -69.34 34.23 -75.05
N GLY A 759 -70.13 34.95 -75.84
CA GLY A 759 -69.71 35.52 -77.10
C GLY A 759 -70.33 34.81 -78.31
N TRP A 760 -69.63 34.89 -79.44
CA TRP A 760 -70.11 34.31 -80.70
C TRP A 760 -69.80 32.82 -80.79
N ASN A 761 -70.85 32.03 -81.03
CA ASN A 761 -70.77 30.59 -81.26
C ASN A 761 -71.23 30.28 -82.68
N LEU A 762 -70.53 29.37 -83.35
CA LEU A 762 -71.04 28.72 -84.56
C LEU A 762 -71.60 27.37 -84.15
N ILE A 763 -72.91 27.22 -84.28
CA ILE A 763 -73.62 25.99 -83.89
C ILE A 763 -74.18 25.30 -85.13
N ALA A 764 -74.23 23.98 -85.10
CA ALA A 764 -74.95 23.18 -86.09
C ALA A 764 -75.49 21.95 -85.37
N LEU A 765 -76.80 21.70 -85.53
CA LEU A 765 -77.43 20.56 -84.89
C LEU A 765 -77.59 19.42 -85.91
N ALA A 766 -77.14 18.22 -85.56
CA ALA A 766 -77.29 17.05 -86.43
C ALA A 766 -78.77 16.68 -86.64
N ARG A 767 -79.60 16.93 -85.63
CA ARG A 767 -81.06 16.83 -85.65
C ARG A 767 -81.65 18.12 -85.08
N VAL A 768 -82.90 18.43 -85.39
CA VAL A 768 -83.58 19.62 -84.84
C VAL A 768 -84.84 19.21 -84.09
N PRO A 769 -85.22 19.95 -83.04
CA PRO A 769 -86.43 19.68 -82.28
C PRO A 769 -87.69 19.76 -83.16
N LEU A 770 -88.79 19.15 -82.68
CA LEU A 770 -90.07 19.16 -83.39
C LEU A 770 -90.55 20.58 -83.69
N ASN A 771 -90.36 21.49 -82.73
CA ASN A 771 -90.51 22.93 -82.93
C ASN A 771 -89.17 23.55 -83.36
N ARG A 772 -89.06 23.88 -84.64
CA ARG A 772 -87.82 24.40 -85.23
C ARG A 772 -87.61 25.91 -85.02
N SER A 773 -88.54 26.61 -84.38
CA SER A 773 -88.46 28.06 -84.20
C SER A 773 -87.19 28.46 -83.42
N VAL A 774 -86.34 29.29 -84.03
CA VAL A 774 -85.13 29.82 -83.38
C VAL A 774 -85.47 30.55 -82.07
N ASP A 775 -86.52 31.36 -82.08
CA ASP A 775 -86.94 32.13 -80.90
C ASP A 775 -87.44 31.21 -79.78
N THR A 776 -88.07 30.07 -80.12
CA THR A 776 -88.53 29.11 -79.10
C THR A 776 -87.38 28.28 -78.53
N VAL A 777 -86.44 27.85 -79.39
CA VAL A 777 -85.36 26.91 -78.99
C VAL A 777 -84.19 27.65 -78.34
N LEU A 778 -83.80 28.79 -78.89
CA LEU A 778 -82.59 29.53 -78.48
C LEU A 778 -82.88 30.90 -77.90
N GLY A 779 -84.08 31.46 -78.12
CA GLY A 779 -84.36 32.89 -77.91
C GLY A 779 -84.15 33.41 -76.49
N SER A 780 -84.38 32.57 -75.47
CA SER A 780 -84.09 32.93 -74.06
C SER A 780 -82.60 32.85 -73.70
N TYR A 781 -81.79 32.19 -74.53
CA TYR A 781 -80.39 31.86 -74.25
C TYR A 781 -79.40 32.71 -75.06
N ILE A 782 -79.85 33.33 -76.15
CA ILE A 782 -79.01 34.14 -77.04
C ILE A 782 -79.40 35.62 -77.00
N ARG A 783 -78.46 36.52 -77.28
CA ARG A 783 -78.69 37.96 -77.40
C ARG A 783 -78.75 38.36 -78.87
N GLY A 784 -79.95 38.68 -79.34
CA GLY A 784 -80.20 39.06 -80.73
C GLY A 784 -80.50 37.85 -81.63
N PRO A 785 -80.60 38.05 -82.95
CA PRO A 785 -80.99 36.99 -83.88
C PRO A 785 -79.88 35.94 -84.08
N ALA A 786 -80.28 34.71 -84.42
CA ALA A 786 -79.39 33.73 -85.05
C ALA A 786 -79.19 34.08 -86.53
N TRP A 787 -77.95 34.02 -87.00
CA TRP A 787 -77.58 34.35 -88.38
C TRP A 787 -77.17 33.11 -89.16
N VAL A 788 -77.69 32.96 -90.37
CA VAL A 788 -77.31 31.89 -91.30
C VAL A 788 -76.73 32.47 -92.57
N TRP A 789 -75.69 31.83 -93.12
CA TRP A 789 -75.12 32.24 -94.41
C TRP A 789 -75.98 31.70 -95.56
N GLN A 790 -76.51 32.58 -96.41
CA GLN A 790 -77.30 32.21 -97.59
C GLN A 790 -77.18 33.28 -98.68
N ASN A 791 -77.13 32.85 -99.95
CA ASN A 791 -77.11 33.73 -101.13
C ASN A 791 -76.03 34.84 -101.07
N GLY A 792 -74.85 34.52 -100.51
CA GLY A 792 -73.70 35.44 -100.47
C GLY A 792 -73.69 36.43 -99.30
N GLY A 793 -74.54 36.27 -98.29
CA GLY A 793 -74.52 37.09 -97.07
C GLY A 793 -75.16 36.41 -95.85
N PHE A 794 -75.04 37.05 -94.68
CA PHE A 794 -75.74 36.61 -93.46
C PHE A 794 -77.16 37.15 -93.42
N VAL A 795 -78.13 36.26 -93.23
CA VAL A 795 -79.55 36.60 -93.06
C VAL A 795 -80.06 36.07 -91.72
N LYS A 796 -81.07 36.73 -91.15
CA LYS A 796 -81.70 36.28 -89.90
C LYS A 796 -82.40 34.94 -90.13
N ALA A 797 -82.07 33.94 -89.33
CA ALA A 797 -82.76 32.66 -89.31
C ALA A 797 -84.01 32.75 -88.43
N THR A 798 -85.12 32.16 -88.89
CA THR A 798 -86.36 32.01 -88.12
C THR A 798 -86.61 30.56 -87.69
N GLU A 799 -86.03 29.60 -88.41
CA GLU A 799 -86.12 28.17 -88.12
C GLU A 799 -84.73 27.51 -88.17
N LEU A 800 -84.54 26.49 -87.35
CA LEU A 800 -83.37 25.62 -87.34
C LEU A 800 -83.54 24.49 -88.35
N GLU A 801 -82.47 24.20 -89.08
CA GLU A 801 -82.39 23.13 -90.06
C GLU A 801 -81.25 22.17 -89.67
N PRO A 802 -81.44 20.84 -89.84
CA PRO A 802 -80.39 19.87 -89.60
C PRO A 802 -79.13 20.18 -90.41
N LEU A 803 -77.97 19.99 -89.78
CA LEU A 803 -76.63 20.15 -90.36
C LEU A 803 -76.33 21.55 -90.93
N ARG A 804 -77.17 22.55 -90.61
CA ARG A 804 -76.97 23.92 -91.01
C ARG A 804 -76.29 24.72 -89.91
N GLY A 805 -75.28 25.51 -90.30
CA GLY A 805 -74.52 26.36 -89.39
C GLY A 805 -75.21 27.69 -89.10
N TYR A 806 -75.35 28.02 -87.82
CA TYR A 806 -75.90 29.29 -87.32
C TYR A 806 -74.88 29.99 -86.43
N TRP A 807 -74.67 31.28 -86.68
CA TRP A 807 -73.94 32.15 -85.75
C TRP A 807 -74.91 32.74 -84.74
N VAL A 808 -74.64 32.50 -83.46
CA VAL A 808 -75.42 33.01 -82.32
C VAL A 808 -74.50 33.68 -81.32
N TYR A 809 -74.99 34.71 -80.62
CA TYR A 809 -74.25 35.36 -79.54
C TYR A 809 -74.87 34.98 -78.21
N ALA A 810 -74.14 34.29 -77.34
CA ALA A 810 -74.58 34.00 -75.98
C ALA A 810 -74.04 35.07 -75.01
N PRO A 811 -74.87 35.66 -74.14
CA PRO A 811 -74.44 36.70 -73.21
C PRO A 811 -73.56 36.18 -72.06
N ALA A 812 -73.58 34.86 -71.81
CA ALA A 812 -72.78 34.14 -70.84
C ALA A 812 -72.60 32.69 -71.32
N ASP A 813 -71.73 31.93 -70.66
CA ASP A 813 -71.68 30.49 -70.82
C ASP A 813 -73.03 29.91 -70.39
N VAL A 814 -73.67 29.14 -71.27
CA VAL A 814 -74.99 28.57 -71.00
C VAL A 814 -75.17 27.25 -71.74
N ASP A 815 -75.67 26.27 -71.01
CA ASP A 815 -76.06 24.97 -71.54
C ASP A 815 -77.53 25.04 -71.95
N VAL A 816 -77.79 24.92 -73.25
CA VAL A 816 -79.14 25.01 -73.81
C VAL A 816 -79.71 23.60 -73.96
N PRO A 817 -80.72 23.21 -73.17
CA PRO A 817 -81.37 21.91 -73.33
C PRO A 817 -82.22 21.91 -74.59
N ILE A 818 -81.99 20.94 -75.46
CA ILE A 818 -82.73 20.76 -76.71
C ILE A 818 -83.44 19.40 -76.67
N ASP A 819 -84.77 19.44 -76.71
CA ASP A 819 -85.61 18.24 -76.81
C ASP A 819 -85.59 17.70 -78.25
N LEU A 820 -84.65 16.80 -78.53
CA LEU A 820 -84.50 16.15 -79.84
C LEU A 820 -85.32 14.86 -79.91
N PRO A 821 -86.08 14.63 -80.99
CA PRO A 821 -86.84 13.39 -81.20
C PRO A 821 -86.00 12.19 -81.67
#